data_AF-A0A4W6CGJ6-F1
#
_entry.id   AF-A0A4W6CGJ6-F1
#
_cell.length_a   1.000
_cell.length_b   1.000
_cell.length_c   1.000
_cell.angle_alpha   90.00
_cell.angle_beta   90.00
_cell.angle_gamma   90.00
#
_symmetry.space_group_name_H-M   'P 1'
#
loop_
_entity.id
_entity.type
_entity.pdbx_description
1 polymer ?
#
loop_
_entity_poly.entity_id
_entity_poly.type
_entity_poly.pdbx_seq_one_letter_code
_entity_poly.pdbx_strand_id
1 'polypeptide(L)'
;MTGSRPNPCRIMIRELFIVRHPVSLCVPVNYKVTLSVRAEGTGILHYQWFTDDEKEVCGGTQADLTITAKKTQLYVCRVNDHFCNCVFSEWVKVKVLDIDKSGLPVHWQGEPHIAVNPKPQTVRKGAKLTLRCVAFGIPTPHYQWYRNGQPLLDMTSDTLQFDCAAAEHGGSYLCSISNVLEERWTEPVNVDIVQPDQLPPAAPTATDKVALLIGNLNYAHHPGLMAPIMDVHELANLLQQLGFRVVSLLDLTREEMLAAIEKFIQLLDRGVYGLFYYAGHGYERAGRNYLVAIDAPQPYQPENCVCVQRVMLSMQQRRTALSVILLDTCRKWYNQDCIPSEIMPLKPSGNTVYGYATCEDAEAFEVQDGGKSTGIFTKYLNKHILQSEKVTHVLEKVSEDLGRDPLVTGKQAVEIKHTLKEPRSLADPVRTTGHTRELHLRDVCWRQANELPCKKRVKFLCGVEVEVSFSALFSNVLVAFATVKTTDPRTQDCTVTLSSIPTMEDIFSGPGRSEEMDSLLFKNSDNPDCTLRLCTLQRLKESLVIKVDLHYTHTDSKLRKTESYHVDIGKPLVASCKLYKRRNHAATDKKHEGASAQSMGNISSSRPQLHQTLAGPCRPFTRKAECAAKVAVTRSNEPEENDETELRDFAHLH
;
A
#
# COMPACT_ATOMS: atom_id res chain seq x y z
N MET A 1 -74.60 21.82 -82.11
CA MET A 1 -73.26 21.39 -81.67
C MET A 1 -72.66 22.48 -80.80
N THR A 2 -72.44 22.25 -79.51
CA THR A 2 -71.45 22.95 -78.66
C THR A 2 -71.55 22.40 -77.24
N GLY A 3 -70.61 21.51 -76.86
CA GLY A 3 -70.41 21.05 -75.49
C GLY A 3 -69.25 21.79 -74.84
N SER A 4 -69.46 22.25 -73.61
CA SER A 4 -68.57 23.02 -72.74
C SER A 4 -67.32 22.25 -72.31
N ARG A 5 -66.14 22.89 -72.39
CA ARG A 5 -64.87 22.42 -71.80
C ARG A 5 -64.83 22.70 -70.30
N PRO A 6 -64.27 21.81 -69.45
CA PRO A 6 -64.10 22.08 -68.02
C PRO A 6 -62.84 22.94 -67.76
N ASN A 7 -62.94 23.82 -66.75
CA ASN A 7 -61.88 24.72 -66.29
C ASN A 7 -60.65 23.95 -65.75
N PRO A 8 -59.41 24.42 -66.00
CA PRO A 8 -58.23 23.86 -65.35
C PRO A 8 -58.16 24.28 -63.87
N CYS A 9 -57.99 23.29 -62.98
CA CYS A 9 -57.71 23.49 -61.56
C CYS A 9 -56.49 24.42 -61.36
N ARG A 10 -56.70 25.57 -60.71
CA ARG A 10 -55.61 26.39 -60.15
C ARG A 10 -55.00 25.63 -58.97
N ILE A 11 -53.78 25.12 -59.14
CA ILE A 11 -52.96 24.58 -58.05
C ILE A 11 -52.55 25.76 -57.16
N MET A 12 -53.03 25.82 -55.92
CA MET A 12 -52.53 26.79 -54.94
C MET A 12 -51.12 26.37 -54.52
N ILE A 13 -50.12 27.17 -54.90
CA ILE A 13 -48.73 26.98 -54.47
C ILE A 13 -48.62 27.43 -53.01
N ARG A 14 -48.36 26.49 -52.10
CA ARG A 14 -47.94 26.77 -50.72
C ARG A 14 -46.44 27.09 -50.69
N GLU A 15 -46.10 28.16 -49.97
CA GLU A 15 -44.71 28.55 -49.67
C GLU A 15 -44.00 27.43 -48.89
N LEU A 16 -42.71 27.22 -49.18
CA LEU A 16 -41.89 26.21 -48.52
C LEU A 16 -41.38 26.75 -47.18
N PHE A 17 -41.75 26.11 -46.07
CA PHE A 17 -41.23 26.46 -44.74
C PHE A 17 -41.17 25.23 -43.82
N ILE A 18 -40.36 25.34 -42.76
CA ILE A 18 -40.21 24.28 -41.76
C ILE A 18 -41.23 24.47 -40.66
N VAL A 19 -42.07 23.45 -40.44
CA VAL A 19 -43.11 23.43 -39.39
C VAL A 19 -42.55 22.93 -38.07
N ARG A 20 -41.58 22.01 -38.12
CA ARG A 20 -40.91 21.48 -36.94
C ARG A 20 -39.42 21.35 -37.20
N HIS A 21 -38.66 22.12 -36.44
CA HIS A 21 -37.21 22.01 -36.39
C HIS A 21 -36.78 20.78 -35.56
N PRO A 22 -35.59 20.22 -35.84
CA PRO A 22 -35.00 19.21 -34.98
C PRO A 22 -34.65 19.84 -33.62
N VAL A 23 -34.42 19.01 -32.60
CA VAL A 23 -34.06 19.47 -31.25
C VAL A 23 -32.63 19.09 -30.91
N SER A 24 -31.91 19.99 -30.24
CA SER A 24 -30.61 19.67 -29.63
C SER A 24 -30.78 18.63 -28.54
N LEU A 25 -29.81 17.73 -28.40
CA LEU A 25 -29.86 16.65 -27.43
C LEU A 25 -28.49 16.39 -26.80
N CYS A 26 -28.51 15.81 -25.60
CA CYS A 26 -27.32 15.37 -24.88
C CYS A 26 -27.48 13.88 -24.58
N VAL A 27 -26.60 13.00 -25.07
CA VAL A 27 -26.74 11.54 -24.91
C VAL A 27 -25.41 10.85 -24.62
N PRO A 28 -25.43 9.64 -24.03
CA PRO A 28 -24.24 8.80 -23.87
C PRO A 28 -23.58 8.45 -25.21
N VAL A 29 -22.29 8.15 -25.16
CA VAL A 29 -21.55 7.65 -26.32
C VAL A 29 -22.19 6.36 -26.86
N ASN A 30 -22.23 6.24 -28.19
CA ASN A 30 -22.85 5.14 -28.93
C ASN A 30 -24.38 5.02 -28.78
N TYR A 31 -25.05 6.01 -28.18
CA TYR A 31 -26.51 6.03 -28.16
C TYR A 31 -27.07 6.34 -29.55
N LYS A 32 -28.14 5.63 -29.96
CA LYS A 32 -28.82 5.85 -31.24
C LYS A 32 -29.91 6.90 -31.06
N VAL A 33 -29.87 7.95 -31.86
CA VAL A 33 -30.87 9.04 -31.84
C VAL A 33 -31.39 9.30 -33.24
N THR A 34 -32.62 9.80 -33.32
CA THR A 34 -33.24 10.25 -34.57
C THR A 34 -33.49 11.74 -34.48
N LEU A 35 -32.90 12.50 -35.41
CA LEU A 35 -33.19 13.91 -35.62
C LEU A 35 -34.30 14.03 -36.66
N SER A 36 -35.32 14.83 -36.37
CA SER A 36 -36.53 14.91 -37.20
C SER A 36 -36.82 16.34 -37.62
N VAL A 37 -37.05 16.54 -38.92
CA VAL A 37 -37.52 17.81 -39.51
C VAL A 37 -38.89 17.56 -40.11
N ARG A 38 -39.82 18.51 -39.98
CA ARG A 38 -41.09 18.50 -40.74
C ARG A 38 -41.24 19.83 -41.46
N ALA A 39 -41.51 19.76 -42.76
CA ALA A 39 -41.68 20.92 -43.62
C ALA A 39 -42.97 20.79 -44.44
N GLU A 40 -43.54 21.93 -44.78
CA GLU A 40 -44.68 22.04 -45.68
C GLU A 40 -44.26 22.84 -46.92
N GLY A 41 -44.73 22.41 -48.08
CA GLY A 41 -44.45 23.02 -49.37
C GLY A 41 -45.25 22.32 -50.47
N THR A 42 -45.16 22.85 -51.69
CA THR A 42 -45.91 22.30 -52.82
C THR A 42 -45.14 21.13 -53.46
N GLY A 43 -45.77 19.95 -53.54
CA GLY A 43 -45.21 18.79 -54.21
C GLY A 43 -44.33 17.90 -53.31
N ILE A 44 -43.42 17.13 -53.93
CA ILE A 44 -42.52 16.22 -53.22
C ILE A 44 -41.34 17.02 -52.67
N LEU A 45 -41.09 16.87 -51.37
CA LEU A 45 -39.98 17.54 -50.68
C LEU A 45 -38.75 16.64 -50.63
N HIS A 46 -37.57 17.22 -50.89
CA HIS A 46 -36.27 16.57 -50.83
C HIS A 46 -35.48 17.09 -49.64
N TYR A 47 -34.88 16.17 -48.88
CA TYR A 47 -34.13 16.47 -47.67
C TYR A 47 -32.64 16.16 -47.89
N GLN A 48 -31.76 16.93 -47.27
CA GLN A 48 -30.34 16.60 -47.17
C GLN A 48 -29.78 17.14 -45.85
N TRP A 49 -29.13 16.28 -45.08
CA TRP A 49 -28.49 16.64 -43.82
C TRP A 49 -27.00 16.98 -44.00
N PHE A 50 -26.54 17.93 -43.20
CA PHE A 50 -25.16 18.44 -43.18
C PHE A 50 -24.62 18.51 -41.75
N THR A 51 -23.30 18.43 -41.61
CA THR A 51 -22.54 18.68 -40.37
C THR A 51 -21.89 20.07 -40.38
N ASP A 52 -21.35 20.53 -39.24
CA ASP A 52 -20.70 21.86 -39.13
C ASP A 52 -19.44 22.06 -39.99
N ASP A 53 -18.87 20.98 -40.52
CA ASP A 53 -17.82 21.03 -41.55
C ASP A 53 -18.38 21.14 -42.98
N GLU A 54 -19.68 21.49 -43.10
CA GLU A 54 -20.44 21.65 -44.34
C GLU A 54 -20.48 20.39 -45.22
N LYS A 55 -20.12 19.23 -44.66
CA LYS A 55 -20.18 17.96 -45.38
C LYS A 55 -21.58 17.36 -45.36
N GLU A 56 -21.98 16.83 -46.51
CA GLU A 56 -23.20 16.04 -46.62
C GLU A 56 -23.09 14.75 -45.80
N VAL A 57 -24.12 14.48 -45.00
CA VAL A 57 -24.26 13.20 -44.32
C VAL A 57 -24.71 12.17 -45.36
N CYS A 58 -23.84 11.20 -45.68
CA CYS A 58 -24.14 10.13 -46.63
C CYS A 58 -25.43 9.40 -46.25
N GLY A 59 -26.40 9.34 -47.17
CA GLY A 59 -27.70 8.70 -46.96
C GLY A 59 -28.68 9.50 -46.08
N GLY A 60 -28.30 10.71 -45.62
CA GLY A 60 -29.16 11.63 -44.89
C GLY A 60 -30.14 12.37 -45.79
N THR A 61 -30.89 11.65 -46.64
CA THR A 61 -31.80 12.22 -47.65
C THR A 61 -33.27 12.19 -47.24
N GLN A 62 -33.55 11.88 -45.98
CA GLN A 62 -34.90 11.75 -45.41
C GLN A 62 -35.15 12.83 -44.35
N ALA A 63 -36.44 13.06 -44.07
CA ALA A 63 -36.89 13.97 -43.02
C ALA A 63 -36.41 13.56 -41.62
N ASP A 64 -36.21 12.25 -41.42
CA ASP A 64 -35.68 11.66 -40.18
C ASP A 64 -34.27 11.11 -40.43
N LEU A 65 -33.29 11.60 -39.65
CA LEU A 65 -31.91 11.16 -39.70
C LEU A 65 -31.57 10.38 -38.43
N THR A 66 -31.35 9.06 -38.56
CA THR A 66 -30.90 8.21 -37.45
C THR A 66 -29.39 8.10 -37.43
N ILE A 67 -28.77 8.48 -36.30
CA ILE A 67 -27.32 8.44 -36.09
C ILE A 67 -26.94 7.71 -34.81
N THR A 68 -25.73 7.17 -34.78
CA THR A 68 -25.08 6.69 -33.57
C THR A 68 -24.15 7.78 -33.06
N ALA A 69 -24.42 8.31 -31.88
CA ALA A 69 -23.72 9.47 -31.32
C ALA A 69 -22.29 9.10 -30.86
N LYS A 70 -21.28 9.37 -31.71
CA LYS A 70 -19.87 9.05 -31.43
C LYS A 70 -19.04 10.25 -30.98
N LYS A 71 -19.34 11.44 -31.49
CA LYS A 71 -18.66 12.70 -31.18
C LYS A 71 -19.69 13.83 -31.08
N THR A 72 -19.38 14.84 -30.27
CA THR A 72 -20.21 16.05 -30.23
C THR A 72 -20.14 16.75 -31.58
N GLN A 73 -21.30 17.02 -32.16
CA GLN A 73 -21.41 17.45 -33.56
C GLN A 73 -22.69 18.28 -33.75
N LEU A 74 -22.60 19.32 -34.58
CA LEU A 74 -23.77 20.07 -35.04
C LEU A 74 -24.33 19.49 -36.34
N TYR A 75 -25.64 19.55 -36.49
CA TYR A 75 -26.38 19.09 -37.67
C TYR A 75 -27.39 20.14 -38.14
N VAL A 76 -27.57 20.23 -39.46
CA VAL A 76 -28.63 21.03 -40.10
C VAL A 76 -29.23 20.25 -41.25
N CYS A 77 -30.53 20.43 -41.51
CA CYS A 77 -31.22 19.83 -42.64
C CYS A 77 -31.62 20.90 -43.65
N ARG A 78 -31.27 20.69 -44.91
CA ARG A 78 -31.78 21.44 -46.05
C ARG A 78 -33.02 20.74 -46.60
N VAL A 79 -34.10 21.49 -46.80
CA VAL A 79 -35.32 21.02 -47.46
C VAL A 79 -35.51 21.80 -48.75
N ASN A 80 -35.74 21.08 -49.86
CA ASN A 80 -36.01 21.67 -51.16
C ASN A 80 -37.33 21.14 -51.75
N ASP A 81 -38.02 21.96 -52.52
CA ASP A 81 -39.18 21.55 -53.31
C ASP A 81 -38.83 21.29 -54.79
N HIS A 82 -39.82 20.91 -55.59
CA HIS A 82 -39.65 20.68 -57.04
C HIS A 82 -39.43 21.97 -57.84
N PHE A 83 -39.64 23.13 -57.25
CA PHE A 83 -39.43 24.45 -57.86
C PHE A 83 -38.07 25.06 -57.49
N CYS A 84 -37.17 24.26 -56.89
CA CYS A 84 -35.84 24.67 -56.43
C CYS A 84 -35.84 25.72 -55.31
N ASN A 85 -36.95 25.90 -54.58
CA ASN A 85 -36.93 26.66 -53.34
C ASN A 85 -36.19 25.86 -52.26
N CYS A 86 -35.45 26.55 -51.39
CA CYS A 86 -34.59 25.92 -50.39
C CYS A 86 -34.73 26.62 -49.04
N VAL A 87 -34.96 25.85 -47.98
CA VAL A 87 -34.95 26.31 -46.59
C VAL A 87 -34.07 25.40 -45.72
N PHE A 88 -33.46 25.97 -44.70
CA PHE A 88 -32.62 25.23 -43.75
C PHE A 88 -33.30 25.17 -42.38
N SER A 89 -33.16 24.05 -41.70
CA SER A 89 -33.52 23.94 -40.29
C SER A 89 -32.60 24.80 -39.43
N GLU A 90 -32.98 25.02 -38.17
CA GLU A 90 -32.02 25.44 -37.16
C GLU A 90 -30.92 24.38 -36.99
N TRP A 91 -29.74 24.86 -36.62
CA TRP A 91 -28.63 24.02 -36.22
C TRP A 91 -28.93 23.36 -34.87
N VAL A 92 -28.80 22.04 -34.81
CA VAL A 92 -28.96 21.28 -33.57
C VAL A 92 -27.66 20.65 -33.14
N LYS A 93 -27.37 20.74 -31.84
CA LYS A 93 -26.19 20.15 -31.22
C LYS A 93 -26.54 18.79 -30.65
N VAL A 94 -25.80 17.77 -31.10
CA VAL A 94 -25.77 16.44 -30.48
C VAL A 94 -24.56 16.44 -29.55
N LYS A 95 -24.74 16.74 -28.26
CA LYS A 95 -23.69 16.65 -27.23
C LYS A 95 -23.52 15.19 -26.81
N VAL A 96 -22.30 14.67 -26.90
CA VAL A 96 -21.96 13.29 -26.53
C VAL A 96 -21.21 13.27 -25.21
N LEU A 97 -21.70 12.49 -24.25
CA LEU A 97 -21.03 12.25 -22.98
C LEU A 97 -20.30 10.91 -23.01
N ASP A 98 -19.04 10.89 -22.59
CA ASP A 98 -18.25 9.68 -22.41
C ASP A 98 -18.62 9.00 -21.09
N ILE A 99 -19.86 8.50 -21.03
CA ILE A 99 -20.46 7.80 -19.89
C ILE A 99 -21.19 6.59 -20.48
N ASP A 100 -21.15 5.45 -19.79
CA ASP A 100 -21.91 4.28 -20.19
C ASP A 100 -23.43 4.54 -20.05
N LYS A 101 -24.23 3.89 -20.89
CA LYS A 101 -25.71 3.95 -20.82
C LYS A 101 -26.27 3.11 -19.67
N SER A 102 -25.45 2.65 -18.73
CA SER A 102 -25.88 1.88 -17.56
C SER A 102 -26.75 2.76 -16.66
N GLY A 103 -27.87 2.20 -16.21
CA GLY A 103 -28.86 2.92 -15.39
C GLY A 103 -29.95 3.67 -16.16
N LEU A 104 -29.90 3.70 -17.49
CA LEU A 104 -31.01 4.19 -18.32
C LEU A 104 -32.23 3.26 -18.23
N PRO A 105 -33.45 3.80 -18.03
CA PRO A 105 -34.68 3.01 -18.15
C PRO A 105 -34.80 2.36 -19.54
N VAL A 106 -35.32 1.13 -19.60
CA VAL A 106 -35.55 0.38 -20.84
C VAL A 106 -36.41 1.16 -21.85
N HIS A 107 -37.26 2.08 -21.35
CA HIS A 107 -38.18 2.91 -22.13
C HIS A 107 -37.93 4.42 -22.00
N TRP A 108 -36.67 4.84 -21.79
CA TRP A 108 -36.31 6.26 -21.71
C TRP A 108 -36.81 7.04 -22.94
N GLN A 109 -37.58 8.11 -22.72
CA GLN A 109 -38.22 8.92 -23.76
C GLN A 109 -37.49 10.24 -24.02
N GLY A 110 -36.40 10.50 -23.28
CA GLY A 110 -35.62 11.74 -23.40
C GLY A 110 -35.70 12.64 -22.17
N GLU A 111 -36.39 12.23 -21.12
CA GLU A 111 -36.42 12.93 -19.84
C GLU A 111 -34.99 13.10 -19.25
N PRO A 112 -34.66 14.19 -18.53
CA PRO A 112 -33.32 14.41 -18.00
C PRO A 112 -32.93 13.32 -16.99
N HIS A 113 -31.77 12.71 -17.22
CA HIS A 113 -31.22 11.71 -16.33
C HIS A 113 -29.84 12.16 -15.83
N ILE A 114 -29.70 12.25 -14.50
CA ILE A 114 -28.48 12.70 -13.83
C ILE A 114 -27.48 11.55 -13.80
N ALA A 115 -26.40 11.67 -14.57
CA ALA A 115 -25.33 10.70 -14.65
C ALA A 115 -24.24 10.96 -13.60
N VAL A 116 -24.03 12.23 -13.22
CA VAL A 116 -23.04 12.62 -12.22
C VAL A 116 -23.68 13.59 -11.24
N ASN A 117 -23.76 13.17 -9.98
CA ASN A 117 -24.18 14.04 -8.88
C ASN A 117 -22.99 14.87 -8.36
N PRO A 118 -23.24 16.10 -7.88
CA PRO A 118 -22.23 16.86 -7.15
C PRO A 118 -21.83 16.12 -5.88
N LYS A 119 -20.65 16.45 -5.34
CA LYS A 119 -20.10 15.84 -4.12
C LYS A 119 -19.84 16.91 -3.07
N PRO A 120 -20.00 16.62 -1.76
CA PRO A 120 -19.65 17.55 -0.70
C PRO A 120 -18.16 17.88 -0.73
N GLN A 121 -17.80 19.12 -0.38
CA GLN A 121 -16.41 19.59 -0.41
C GLN A 121 -16.10 20.55 0.74
N THR A 122 -14.92 20.42 1.33
CA THR A 122 -14.36 21.41 2.23
C THR A 122 -13.25 22.17 1.50
N VAL A 123 -13.43 23.46 1.27
CA VAL A 123 -12.54 24.29 0.45
C VAL A 123 -11.91 25.40 1.29
N ARG A 124 -10.62 25.65 1.07
CA ARG A 124 -9.91 26.75 1.74
C ARG A 124 -10.39 28.09 1.19
N LYS A 125 -10.55 29.09 2.05
CA LYS A 125 -10.78 30.48 1.61
C LYS A 125 -9.70 30.90 0.59
N GLY A 126 -10.12 31.45 -0.55
CA GLY A 126 -9.27 31.87 -1.66
C GLY A 126 -8.90 30.78 -2.66
N ALA A 127 -9.16 29.49 -2.37
CA ALA A 127 -8.95 28.40 -3.31
C ALA A 127 -10.11 28.27 -4.30
N LYS A 128 -9.88 27.54 -5.40
CA LYS A 128 -10.89 27.26 -6.42
C LYS A 128 -11.90 26.22 -5.91
N LEU A 129 -13.18 26.55 -5.94
CA LEU A 129 -14.31 25.66 -5.66
C LEU A 129 -14.92 25.20 -6.99
N THR A 130 -15.21 23.90 -7.14
CA THR A 130 -15.81 23.34 -8.35
C THR A 130 -16.79 22.22 -8.00
N LEU A 131 -18.08 22.43 -8.30
CA LEU A 131 -19.13 21.43 -8.22
C LEU A 131 -19.54 21.03 -9.63
N ARG A 132 -19.71 19.73 -9.88
CA ARG A 132 -20.04 19.19 -11.20
C ARG A 132 -21.32 18.36 -11.12
N CYS A 133 -22.26 18.67 -12.00
CA CYS A 133 -23.49 17.92 -12.20
C CYS A 133 -23.66 17.65 -13.70
N VAL A 134 -23.76 16.38 -14.11
CA VAL A 134 -23.90 16.03 -15.52
C VAL A 134 -25.13 15.19 -15.74
N ALA A 135 -25.93 15.59 -16.73
CA ALA A 135 -27.13 14.90 -17.16
C ALA A 135 -27.22 14.80 -18.69
N PHE A 136 -27.94 13.79 -19.15
CA PHE A 136 -28.32 13.61 -20.55
C PHE A 136 -29.86 13.66 -20.70
N GLY A 137 -30.35 14.02 -21.89
CA GLY A 137 -31.74 14.35 -22.19
C GLY A 137 -31.99 14.69 -23.66
N ILE A 138 -33.22 14.48 -24.11
CA ILE A 138 -33.76 14.84 -25.42
C ILE A 138 -35.07 15.61 -25.19
N PRO A 139 -35.10 16.95 -25.31
CA PRO A 139 -34.01 17.87 -25.69
C PRO A 139 -32.90 18.01 -24.64
N THR A 140 -31.80 18.67 -25.02
CA THR A 140 -30.66 18.98 -24.14
C THR A 140 -31.14 19.59 -22.82
N PRO A 141 -30.77 19.02 -21.66
CA PRO A 141 -31.18 19.58 -20.37
C PRO A 141 -30.57 20.95 -20.10
N HIS A 142 -31.36 21.82 -19.48
CA HIS A 142 -30.95 23.09 -18.89
C HIS A 142 -30.57 22.88 -17.42
N TYR A 143 -29.57 23.61 -16.93
CA TYR A 143 -29.11 23.53 -15.54
C TYR A 143 -29.42 24.83 -14.81
N GLN A 144 -29.75 24.74 -13.53
CA GLN A 144 -29.83 25.89 -12.64
C GLN A 144 -29.32 25.51 -11.26
N TRP A 145 -28.26 26.17 -10.81
CA TRP A 145 -27.70 25.92 -9.47
C TRP A 145 -28.42 26.74 -8.40
N TYR A 146 -28.55 26.14 -7.22
CA TYR A 146 -29.11 26.74 -6.02
C TYR A 146 -28.11 26.66 -4.88
N ARG A 147 -28.08 27.69 -4.03
CA ARG A 147 -27.35 27.72 -2.77
C ARG A 147 -28.29 28.14 -1.65
N ASN A 148 -28.39 27.32 -0.62
CA ASN A 148 -29.27 27.55 0.54
C ASN A 148 -30.72 27.84 0.12
N GLY A 149 -31.20 27.13 -0.91
CA GLY A 149 -32.56 27.29 -1.45
C GLY A 149 -32.76 28.49 -2.39
N GLN A 150 -31.74 29.31 -2.64
CA GLN A 150 -31.83 30.47 -3.55
C GLN A 150 -31.11 30.18 -4.88
N PRO A 151 -31.68 30.59 -6.04
CA PRO A 151 -31.05 30.39 -7.33
C PRO A 151 -29.79 31.26 -7.46
N LEU A 152 -28.70 30.66 -7.95
CA LEU A 152 -27.50 31.39 -8.33
C LEU A 152 -27.65 31.90 -9.76
N LEU A 153 -27.74 33.23 -9.91
CA LEU A 153 -27.89 33.88 -11.21
C LEU A 153 -26.73 33.49 -12.14
N ASP A 154 -27.08 33.24 -13.40
CA ASP A 154 -26.17 32.89 -14.50
C ASP A 154 -25.33 31.61 -14.30
N MET A 155 -25.57 30.86 -13.23
CA MET A 155 -24.95 29.56 -12.98
C MET A 155 -25.82 28.45 -13.60
N THR A 156 -25.76 28.35 -14.93
CA THR A 156 -26.62 27.47 -15.75
C THR A 156 -25.85 26.39 -16.51
N SER A 157 -24.63 26.08 -16.07
CA SER A 157 -23.76 25.05 -16.68
C SER A 157 -23.74 23.75 -15.86
N ASP A 158 -23.22 22.68 -16.49
CA ASP A 158 -22.94 21.38 -15.85
C ASP A 158 -21.83 21.47 -14.76
N THR A 159 -21.18 22.62 -14.66
CA THR A 159 -20.13 22.90 -13.69
C THR A 159 -20.35 24.28 -13.06
N LEU A 160 -20.48 24.31 -11.74
CA LEU A 160 -20.45 25.51 -10.92
C LEU A 160 -19.03 25.74 -10.42
N GLN A 161 -18.47 26.92 -10.68
CA GLN A 161 -17.09 27.24 -10.35
C GLN A 161 -16.97 28.62 -9.72
N PHE A 162 -16.18 28.70 -8.63
CA PHE A 162 -15.71 29.96 -8.06
C PHE A 162 -14.18 29.91 -8.01
N ASP A 163 -13.49 30.82 -8.69
CA ASP A 163 -12.02 30.81 -8.75
C ASP A 163 -11.38 31.16 -7.40
N CYS A 164 -12.05 32.00 -6.61
CA CYS A 164 -11.66 32.33 -5.25
C CYS A 164 -12.84 32.11 -4.30
N ALA A 165 -12.77 31.05 -3.48
CA ALA A 165 -13.82 30.74 -2.53
C ALA A 165 -13.85 31.74 -1.36
N ALA A 166 -14.96 32.45 -1.19
CA ALA A 166 -15.24 33.32 -0.04
C ALA A 166 -16.10 32.58 0.98
N ALA A 167 -16.14 33.05 2.23
CA ALA A 167 -16.92 32.41 3.30
C ALA A 167 -18.42 32.32 2.94
N GLU A 168 -18.94 33.31 2.21
CA GLU A 168 -20.31 33.35 1.68
C GLU A 168 -20.62 32.27 0.63
N HIS A 169 -19.59 31.61 0.08
CA HIS A 169 -19.74 30.44 -0.79
C HIS A 169 -19.97 29.15 -0.01
N GLY A 170 -19.96 29.17 1.33
CA GLY A 170 -20.35 28.02 2.14
C GLY A 170 -21.88 27.81 2.13
N GLY A 171 -22.32 26.56 2.18
CA GLY A 171 -23.75 26.23 2.26
C GLY A 171 -24.13 24.94 1.57
N SER A 172 -25.44 24.70 1.48
CA SER A 172 -26.03 23.55 0.80
C SER A 172 -26.31 23.88 -0.66
N TYR A 173 -25.81 23.06 -1.57
CA TYR A 173 -25.93 23.23 -3.01
C TYR A 173 -26.78 22.14 -3.64
N LEU A 174 -27.63 22.54 -4.58
CA LEU A 174 -28.48 21.68 -5.40
C LEU A 174 -28.40 22.15 -6.84
N CYS A 175 -28.54 21.23 -7.79
CA CYS A 175 -28.72 21.58 -9.19
C CYS A 175 -30.09 21.07 -9.66
N SER A 176 -30.89 21.97 -10.23
CA SER A 176 -32.05 21.60 -11.03
C SER A 176 -31.61 21.33 -12.47
N ILE A 177 -32.12 20.25 -13.04
CA ILE A 177 -31.89 19.82 -14.41
C ILE A 177 -33.25 19.63 -15.06
N SER A 178 -33.56 20.43 -16.07
CA SER A 178 -34.89 20.45 -16.69
C SER A 178 -34.83 20.37 -18.20
N ASN A 179 -35.81 19.70 -18.81
CA ASN A 179 -36.16 19.92 -20.20
C ASN A 179 -37.69 20.01 -20.35
N VAL A 180 -38.20 19.99 -21.57
CA VAL A 180 -39.65 20.12 -21.83
C VAL A 180 -40.50 18.97 -21.27
N LEU A 181 -39.89 17.85 -20.85
CA LEU A 181 -40.59 16.67 -20.34
C LEU A 181 -40.69 16.67 -18.82
N GLU A 182 -39.59 16.97 -18.13
CA GLU A 182 -39.56 17.01 -16.66
C GLU A 182 -38.45 17.93 -16.12
N GLU A 183 -38.56 18.23 -14.82
CA GLU A 183 -37.50 18.81 -14.00
C GLU A 183 -37.06 17.78 -12.95
N ARG A 184 -35.74 17.61 -12.81
CA ARG A 184 -35.12 16.68 -11.86
C ARG A 184 -34.07 17.41 -11.03
N TRP A 185 -33.98 17.07 -9.75
CA TRP A 185 -33.07 17.68 -8.81
C TRP A 185 -31.96 16.70 -8.40
N THR A 186 -30.76 17.22 -8.15
CA THR A 186 -29.72 16.44 -7.46
C THR A 186 -30.06 16.30 -5.98
N GLU A 187 -29.37 15.42 -5.27
CA GLU A 187 -29.33 15.47 -3.81
C GLU A 187 -28.54 16.70 -3.33
N PRO A 188 -28.88 17.28 -2.16
CA PRO A 188 -28.19 18.44 -1.62
C PRO A 188 -26.78 18.06 -1.15
N VAL A 189 -25.78 18.87 -1.51
CA VAL A 189 -24.40 18.70 -1.04
C VAL A 189 -23.91 19.90 -0.26
N ASN A 190 -23.24 19.66 0.86
CA ASN A 190 -22.70 20.73 1.68
C ASN A 190 -21.30 21.10 1.22
N VAL A 191 -21.05 22.40 1.15
CA VAL A 191 -19.74 22.99 0.92
C VAL A 191 -19.35 23.82 2.13
N ASP A 192 -18.21 23.48 2.73
CA ASP A 192 -17.66 24.18 3.88
C ASP A 192 -16.45 25.02 3.47
N ILE A 193 -16.50 26.32 3.71
CA ILE A 193 -15.37 27.22 3.45
C ILE A 193 -14.59 27.44 4.73
N VAL A 194 -13.44 26.79 4.84
CA VAL A 194 -12.61 26.82 6.05
C VAL A 194 -11.50 27.87 5.95
N GLN A 195 -11.22 28.52 7.08
CA GLN A 195 -10.02 29.32 7.24
C GLN A 195 -8.78 28.40 7.37
N PRO A 196 -7.56 28.89 7.04
CA PRO A 196 -6.33 28.10 7.10
C PRO A 196 -6.11 27.39 8.44
N ASP A 197 -6.60 27.99 9.54
CA ASP A 197 -6.36 27.53 10.90
C ASP A 197 -7.38 26.47 11.38
N GLN A 198 -8.41 26.16 10.59
CA GLN A 198 -9.50 25.22 10.95
C GLN A 198 -9.58 23.99 10.03
N LEU A 199 -8.62 23.77 9.15
CA LEU A 199 -8.56 22.51 8.39
C LEU A 199 -8.30 21.37 9.38
N PRO A 200 -8.99 20.21 9.24
CA PRO A 200 -8.44 18.97 9.75
C PRO A 200 -7.00 18.89 9.22
N PRO A 201 -5.99 18.60 10.07
CA PRO A 201 -4.64 18.36 9.58
C PRO A 201 -4.76 17.35 8.44
N ALA A 202 -4.15 17.68 7.29
CA ALA A 202 -4.22 16.81 6.12
C ALA A 202 -3.92 15.38 6.58
N ALA A 203 -4.83 14.45 6.26
CA ALA A 203 -4.71 13.06 6.71
C ALA A 203 -3.27 12.60 6.51
N PRO A 204 -2.60 12.08 7.55
CA PRO A 204 -1.19 11.74 7.43
C PRO A 204 -0.98 10.78 6.27
N THR A 205 0.07 11.02 5.51
CA THR A 205 0.44 10.16 4.38
C THR A 205 1.89 9.78 4.48
N ALA A 206 2.22 8.63 3.89
CA ALA A 206 3.57 8.15 3.75
C ALA A 206 4.07 8.44 2.33
N THR A 207 5.35 8.74 2.16
CA THR A 207 5.96 8.78 0.81
C THR A 207 6.22 7.37 0.27
N ASP A 208 6.40 6.41 1.18
CA ASP A 208 6.52 4.97 0.94
C ASP A 208 6.40 4.22 2.28
N LYS A 209 6.20 2.91 2.26
CA LYS A 209 6.11 2.07 3.46
C LYS A 209 7.02 0.86 3.31
N VAL A 210 7.95 0.67 4.24
CA VAL A 210 8.99 -0.36 4.18
C VAL A 210 9.04 -1.11 5.49
N ALA A 211 9.09 -2.45 5.43
CA ALA A 211 9.20 -3.31 6.60
C ALA A 211 10.31 -4.35 6.47
N LEU A 212 11.05 -4.56 7.56
CA LEU A 212 11.99 -5.67 7.73
C LEU A 212 11.51 -6.53 8.89
N LEU A 213 11.22 -7.80 8.63
CA LEU A 213 10.80 -8.80 9.60
C LEU A 213 11.88 -9.87 9.71
N ILE A 214 12.34 -10.16 10.93
CA ILE A 214 13.33 -11.22 11.20
C ILE A 214 12.75 -12.19 12.22
N GLY A 215 12.77 -13.49 11.90
CA GLY A 215 12.43 -14.57 12.82
C GLY A 215 13.61 -15.49 13.05
N ASN A 216 14.09 -15.59 14.28
CA ASN A 216 15.22 -16.48 14.62
C ASN A 216 14.74 -17.64 15.49
N LEU A 217 15.05 -18.86 15.06
CA LEU A 217 14.47 -20.10 15.57
C LEU A 217 15.53 -21.15 15.93
N ASN A 218 16.51 -21.33 15.04
CA ASN A 218 17.48 -22.43 15.10
C ASN A 218 18.81 -21.98 15.70
N TYR A 219 18.82 -21.71 17.01
CA TYR A 219 20.01 -21.28 17.71
C TYR A 219 21.01 -22.43 17.88
N ALA A 220 22.27 -22.18 17.53
CA ALA A 220 23.34 -23.18 17.61
C ALA A 220 23.71 -23.57 19.04
N HIS A 221 23.51 -22.65 19.99
CA HIS A 221 23.95 -22.80 21.39
C HIS A 221 22.83 -22.49 22.41
N HIS A 222 21.58 -22.34 21.97
CA HIS A 222 20.44 -21.98 22.83
C HIS A 222 19.20 -22.81 22.43
N PRO A 223 18.16 -22.90 23.28
CA PRO A 223 16.93 -23.60 22.92
C PRO A 223 16.29 -23.02 21.66
N GLY A 224 15.82 -23.89 20.77
CA GLY A 224 15.12 -23.47 19.57
C GLY A 224 13.69 -22.99 19.84
N LEU A 225 13.12 -22.22 18.92
CA LEU A 225 11.75 -21.68 18.96
C LEU A 225 10.94 -22.15 17.75
N MET A 226 9.61 -22.19 17.85
CA MET A 226 8.75 -22.61 16.73
C MET A 226 7.92 -21.46 16.16
N ALA A 227 7.35 -20.60 17.00
CA ALA A 227 6.41 -19.56 16.58
C ALA A 227 6.93 -18.54 15.55
N PRO A 228 8.23 -18.16 15.52
CA PRO A 228 8.68 -17.11 14.62
C PRO A 228 8.41 -17.37 13.13
N ILE A 229 8.21 -18.63 12.70
CA ILE A 229 7.84 -18.95 11.31
C ILE A 229 6.48 -18.34 10.98
N MET A 230 5.46 -18.71 11.77
CA MET A 230 4.08 -18.29 11.56
C MET A 230 3.92 -16.81 11.80
N ASP A 231 4.55 -16.31 12.87
CA ASP A 231 4.46 -14.91 13.27
C ASP A 231 4.97 -13.98 12.16
N VAL A 232 6.16 -14.27 11.62
CA VAL A 232 6.74 -13.48 10.52
C VAL A 232 5.93 -13.64 9.24
N HIS A 233 5.46 -14.84 8.93
CA HIS A 233 4.71 -15.10 7.71
C HIS A 233 3.37 -14.36 7.69
N GLU A 234 2.58 -14.48 8.75
CA GLU A 234 1.27 -13.83 8.86
C GLU A 234 1.39 -12.31 8.90
N LEU A 235 2.30 -11.79 9.71
CA LEU A 235 2.51 -10.34 9.81
C LEU A 235 3.02 -9.76 8.48
N ALA A 236 3.89 -10.48 7.75
CA ALA A 236 4.34 -10.06 6.43
C ALA A 236 3.16 -9.89 5.46
N ASN A 237 2.26 -10.88 5.43
CA ASN A 237 1.08 -10.84 4.56
C ASN A 237 0.15 -9.66 4.92
N LEU A 238 -0.07 -9.39 6.20
CA LEU A 238 -0.90 -8.27 6.66
C LEU A 238 -0.27 -6.91 6.34
N LEU A 239 1.04 -6.77 6.52
CA LEU A 239 1.76 -5.54 6.15
C LEU A 239 1.77 -5.31 4.62
N GLN A 240 1.89 -6.37 3.83
CA GLN A 240 1.76 -6.29 2.36
C GLN A 240 0.37 -5.80 1.95
N GLN A 241 -0.71 -6.24 2.63
CA GLN A 241 -2.07 -5.72 2.39
C GLN A 241 -2.18 -4.22 2.71
N LEU A 242 -1.43 -3.75 3.70
CA LEU A 242 -1.32 -2.32 3.99
C LEU A 242 -0.43 -1.58 2.99
N GLY A 243 0.16 -2.25 1.99
CA GLY A 243 1.03 -1.62 0.99
C GLY A 243 2.46 -1.39 1.47
N PHE A 244 2.93 -2.15 2.47
CA PHE A 244 4.35 -2.18 2.82
C PHE A 244 5.15 -3.02 1.83
N ARG A 245 6.35 -2.55 1.55
CA ARG A 245 7.44 -3.30 0.93
C ARG A 245 8.11 -4.14 2.02
N VAL A 246 7.71 -5.41 2.11
CA VAL A 246 8.17 -6.31 3.16
C VAL A 246 9.38 -7.12 2.69
N VAL A 247 10.40 -7.22 3.54
CA VAL A 247 11.46 -8.24 3.45
C VAL A 247 11.37 -9.08 4.72
N SER A 248 11.13 -10.37 4.58
CA SER A 248 10.99 -11.33 5.69
C SER A 248 12.13 -12.35 5.63
N LEU A 249 12.84 -12.53 6.75
CA LEU A 249 14.03 -13.38 6.80
C LEU A 249 13.97 -14.28 8.03
N LEU A 250 14.35 -15.55 7.84
CA LEU A 250 14.48 -16.52 8.93
C LEU A 250 15.93 -16.87 9.22
N ASP A 251 16.23 -17.20 10.48
CA ASP A 251 17.48 -17.77 10.95
C ASP A 251 18.73 -17.04 10.44
N LEU A 252 18.92 -15.83 10.97
CA LEU A 252 20.04 -14.98 10.64
C LEU A 252 21.12 -15.01 11.71
N THR A 253 22.37 -15.18 11.26
CA THR A 253 23.57 -14.89 12.05
C THR A 253 23.66 -13.39 12.33
N ARG A 254 24.49 -13.00 13.31
CA ARG A 254 24.65 -11.58 13.64
C ARG A 254 25.10 -10.76 12.44
N GLU A 255 26.04 -11.26 11.65
CA GLU A 255 26.54 -10.57 10.47
C GLU A 255 25.43 -10.38 9.42
N GLU A 256 24.62 -11.42 9.20
CA GLU A 256 23.48 -11.37 8.28
C GLU A 256 22.38 -10.41 8.77
N MET A 257 22.08 -10.38 10.08
CA MET A 257 21.14 -9.42 10.68
C MET A 257 21.61 -7.97 10.44
N LEU A 258 22.88 -7.68 10.72
CA LEU A 258 23.44 -6.34 10.51
C LEU A 258 23.39 -5.93 9.03
N ALA A 259 23.71 -6.84 8.11
CA ALA A 259 23.62 -6.59 6.67
C ALA A 259 22.18 -6.34 6.21
N ALA A 260 21.22 -7.13 6.71
CA ALA A 260 19.79 -6.95 6.41
C ALA A 260 19.27 -5.61 6.94
N ILE A 261 19.65 -5.23 8.17
CA ILE A 261 19.32 -3.93 8.76
C ILE A 261 19.93 -2.80 7.94
N GLU A 262 21.19 -2.89 7.53
CA GLU A 262 21.82 -1.87 6.68
C GLU A 262 21.03 -1.66 5.38
N LYS A 263 20.61 -2.75 4.73
CA LYS A 263 19.77 -2.70 3.52
C LYS A 263 18.40 -2.08 3.78
N PHE A 264 17.77 -2.43 4.90
CA PHE A 264 16.51 -1.80 5.32
C PHE A 264 16.68 -0.30 5.52
N ILE A 265 17.71 0.15 6.25
CA ILE A 265 17.98 1.57 6.48
C ILE A 265 18.25 2.31 5.16
N GLN A 266 18.89 1.68 4.17
CA GLN A 266 19.10 2.26 2.82
C GLN A 266 17.78 2.52 2.06
N LEU A 267 16.72 1.76 2.33
CA LEU A 267 15.40 1.96 1.74
C LEU A 267 14.62 3.10 2.41
N LEU A 268 14.99 3.50 3.64
CA LEU A 268 14.32 4.58 4.35
C LEU A 268 14.82 5.96 3.91
N ASP A 269 13.93 6.95 3.93
CA ASP A 269 14.22 8.35 3.63
C ASP A 269 13.13 9.26 4.22
N ARG A 270 13.22 10.56 3.92
CA ARG A 270 12.24 11.56 4.31
C ARG A 270 10.82 11.16 3.92
N GLY A 271 9.92 11.10 4.89
CA GLY A 271 8.50 10.81 4.67
C GLY A 271 8.11 9.33 4.67
N VAL A 272 9.09 8.41 4.69
CA VAL A 272 8.84 6.97 4.67
C VAL A 272 8.34 6.49 6.03
N TYR A 273 7.44 5.51 6.03
CA TYR A 273 7.11 4.74 7.23
C TYR A 273 8.00 3.51 7.27
N GLY A 274 8.86 3.42 8.28
CA GLY A 274 9.73 2.28 8.52
C GLY A 274 9.20 1.43 9.66
N LEU A 275 9.04 0.13 9.43
CA LEU A 275 8.68 -0.85 10.45
C LEU A 275 9.77 -1.92 10.55
N PHE A 276 10.29 -2.15 11.74
CA PHE A 276 11.20 -3.25 12.03
C PHE A 276 10.54 -4.19 13.04
N TYR A 277 10.46 -5.46 12.70
CA TYR A 277 9.90 -6.50 13.56
C TYR A 277 10.91 -7.61 13.76
N TYR A 278 10.99 -8.10 14.99
CA TYR A 278 11.84 -9.23 15.34
C TYR A 278 11.11 -10.18 16.28
N ALA A 279 11.16 -11.48 15.96
CA ALA A 279 10.71 -12.57 16.81
C ALA A 279 11.86 -13.53 17.09
N GLY A 280 12.11 -13.82 18.37
CA GLY A 280 13.18 -14.72 18.80
C GLY A 280 13.69 -14.44 20.21
N HIS A 281 14.87 -14.98 20.54
CA HIS A 281 15.55 -14.67 21.80
C HIS A 281 16.00 -13.21 21.82
N GLY A 282 15.81 -12.61 22.98
CA GLY A 282 16.21 -11.24 23.28
C GLY A 282 16.39 -11.05 24.78
N TYR A 283 17.09 -9.98 25.13
CA TYR A 283 17.26 -9.58 26.52
C TYR A 283 17.35 -8.06 26.65
N GLU A 284 17.17 -7.59 27.88
CA GLU A 284 17.33 -6.18 28.22
C GLU A 284 18.47 -5.96 29.22
N ARG A 285 19.21 -4.87 29.04
CA ARG A 285 20.22 -4.42 30.00
C ARG A 285 20.29 -2.89 30.01
N ALA A 286 20.05 -2.29 31.17
CA ALA A 286 20.10 -0.84 31.38
C ALA A 286 19.24 -0.07 30.36
N GLY A 287 18.00 -0.52 30.14
CA GLY A 287 17.07 0.05 29.15
C GLY A 287 17.44 -0.19 27.67
N ARG A 288 18.50 -0.97 27.39
CA ARG A 288 18.91 -1.34 26.02
C ARG A 288 18.46 -2.76 25.71
N ASN A 289 17.80 -2.91 24.57
CA ASN A 289 17.27 -4.18 24.11
C ASN A 289 18.22 -4.79 23.08
N TYR A 290 18.46 -6.09 23.20
CA TYR A 290 19.40 -6.83 22.36
C TYR A 290 18.72 -8.04 21.73
N LEU A 291 18.87 -8.15 20.42
CA LEU A 291 18.38 -9.28 19.63
C LEU A 291 19.50 -10.33 19.55
N VAL A 292 19.20 -11.56 19.94
CA VAL A 292 20.18 -12.65 19.96
C VAL A 292 20.20 -13.32 18.59
N ALA A 293 21.37 -13.40 17.97
CA ALA A 293 21.52 -14.08 16.69
C ALA A 293 21.59 -15.60 16.86
N ILE A 294 21.31 -16.37 15.79
CA ILE A 294 21.33 -17.84 15.86
C ILE A 294 22.72 -18.42 16.17
N ASP A 295 23.78 -17.67 15.86
CA ASP A 295 25.19 -18.03 16.07
C ASP A 295 25.76 -17.48 17.40
N ALA A 296 24.90 -16.92 18.26
CA ALA A 296 25.35 -16.37 19.54
C ALA A 296 25.92 -17.49 20.46
N PRO A 297 27.11 -17.32 21.05
CA PRO A 297 27.69 -18.31 21.95
C PRO A 297 26.91 -18.40 23.27
N GLN A 298 27.26 -19.38 24.12
CA GLN A 298 26.73 -19.50 25.48
C GLN A 298 27.88 -19.43 26.49
N PRO A 299 27.97 -18.39 27.35
CA PRO A 299 27.11 -17.20 27.39
C PRO A 299 27.39 -16.23 26.23
N TYR A 300 26.40 -15.41 25.86
CA TYR A 300 26.57 -14.32 24.89
C TYR A 300 26.85 -12.98 25.58
N GLN A 301 27.44 -12.05 24.83
CA GLN A 301 27.68 -10.67 25.23
C GLN A 301 27.02 -9.69 24.24
N PRO A 302 26.91 -8.39 24.58
CA PRO A 302 26.35 -7.38 23.68
C PRO A 302 27.00 -7.37 22.28
N GLU A 303 28.27 -7.74 22.16
CA GLU A 303 29.00 -7.79 20.88
C GLU A 303 28.52 -8.94 19.99
N ASN A 304 27.91 -9.99 20.55
CA ASN A 304 27.31 -11.11 19.82
C ASN A 304 25.86 -10.85 19.42
N CYS A 305 25.29 -9.71 19.83
CA CYS A 305 23.88 -9.38 19.64
C CYS A 305 23.71 -8.11 18.79
N VAL A 306 22.47 -7.78 18.45
CA VAL A 306 22.11 -6.53 17.77
C VAL A 306 21.38 -5.60 18.75
N CYS A 307 21.96 -4.42 19.00
CA CYS A 307 21.34 -3.41 19.85
C CYS A 307 20.20 -2.67 19.11
N VAL A 308 18.98 -2.80 19.60
CA VAL A 308 17.77 -2.23 18.99
C VAL A 308 17.80 -0.70 18.94
N GLN A 309 18.33 -0.06 19.98
CA GLN A 309 18.42 1.40 20.02
C GLN A 309 19.30 1.97 18.90
N ARG A 310 20.30 1.22 18.41
CA ARG A 310 21.09 1.61 17.23
C ARG A 310 20.29 1.53 15.94
N VAL A 311 19.37 0.57 15.84
CA VAL A 311 18.42 0.47 14.71
C VAL A 311 17.50 1.69 14.68
N MET A 312 16.88 2.04 15.81
CA MET A 312 16.03 3.24 15.90
C MET A 312 16.80 4.53 15.57
N LEU A 313 18.02 4.68 16.10
CA LEU A 313 18.86 5.83 15.79
C LEU A 313 19.13 5.93 14.29
N SER A 314 19.44 4.80 13.64
CA SER A 314 19.67 4.73 12.20
C SER A 314 18.40 5.09 11.42
N MET A 315 17.21 4.63 11.85
CA MET A 315 15.93 5.03 11.24
C MET A 315 15.68 6.54 11.37
N GLN A 316 15.92 7.14 12.55
CA GLN A 316 15.77 8.58 12.77
C GLN A 316 16.69 9.41 11.86
N GLN A 317 17.92 8.95 11.63
CA GLN A 317 18.88 9.62 10.74
C GLN A 317 18.40 9.68 9.29
N ARG A 318 17.50 8.76 8.87
CA ARG A 318 16.87 8.76 7.54
C ARG A 318 15.67 9.70 7.43
N ARG A 319 15.31 10.43 8.50
CA ARG A 319 14.21 11.42 8.52
C ARG A 319 12.83 10.82 8.17
N THR A 320 12.60 9.57 8.54
CA THR A 320 11.30 8.87 8.40
C THR A 320 10.16 9.71 8.96
N ALA A 321 8.95 9.56 8.41
CA ALA A 321 7.75 10.18 8.99
C ALA A 321 7.17 9.34 10.14
N LEU A 322 7.43 8.04 10.14
CA LEU A 322 7.05 7.11 11.19
C LEU A 322 8.12 6.02 11.32
N SER A 323 8.55 5.73 12.56
CA SER A 323 9.49 4.66 12.87
C SER A 323 8.92 3.76 13.94
N VAL A 324 8.55 2.54 13.56
CA VAL A 324 7.97 1.53 14.44
C VAL A 324 8.95 0.38 14.63
N ILE A 325 9.20 0.00 15.89
CA ILE A 325 9.92 -1.21 16.25
C ILE A 325 8.99 -2.10 17.07
N LEU A 326 8.77 -3.33 16.62
CA LEU A 326 7.98 -4.34 17.30
C LEU A 326 8.89 -5.49 17.71
N LEU A 327 8.98 -5.78 19.01
CA LEU A 327 9.86 -6.83 19.55
C LEU A 327 9.03 -7.93 20.20
N ASP A 328 9.00 -9.10 19.56
CA ASP A 328 8.44 -10.33 20.10
C ASP A 328 9.55 -11.18 20.73
N THR A 329 10.05 -10.70 21.87
CA THR A 329 11.16 -11.30 22.60
C THR A 329 10.95 -11.23 24.10
N CYS A 330 11.62 -12.11 24.85
CA CYS A 330 11.85 -11.89 26.26
C CYS A 330 12.66 -10.59 26.49
N ARG A 331 12.50 -10.00 27.67
CA ARG A 331 13.22 -8.80 28.12
C ARG A 331 13.81 -8.96 29.51
N LYS A 332 14.10 -10.20 29.88
CA LYS A 332 14.81 -10.57 31.11
C LYS A 332 16.17 -9.89 31.18
N TRP A 333 16.59 -9.57 32.39
CA TRP A 333 17.97 -9.13 32.62
C TRP A 333 18.93 -10.30 32.45
N TYR A 334 19.91 -10.13 31.56
CA TYR A 334 20.93 -11.13 31.29
C TYR A 334 22.34 -10.58 31.56
N ASN A 335 23.19 -11.44 32.12
CA ASN A 335 24.62 -11.21 32.35
C ASN A 335 24.91 -9.81 32.92
N GLN A 336 24.52 -9.58 34.18
CA GLN A 336 24.52 -8.24 34.79
C GLN A 336 25.91 -7.59 34.88
N ASP A 337 26.99 -8.34 34.69
CA ASP A 337 28.34 -7.75 34.71
C ASP A 337 28.78 -7.22 33.34
N CYS A 338 28.00 -7.42 32.28
CA CYS A 338 28.38 -6.98 30.94
C CYS A 338 28.22 -5.45 30.74
N ILE A 339 29.18 -4.87 30.00
CA ILE A 339 29.18 -3.44 29.65
C ILE A 339 28.13 -3.20 28.56
N PRO A 340 27.10 -2.36 28.80
CA PRO A 340 26.07 -2.14 27.80
C PRO A 340 26.61 -1.32 26.62
N SER A 341 26.14 -1.59 25.40
CA SER A 341 26.57 -0.92 24.16
C SER A 341 26.38 0.59 24.17
N GLU A 342 27.43 1.39 24.02
CA GLU A 342 27.31 2.84 23.91
C GLU A 342 26.40 3.27 22.74
N ILE A 343 25.50 4.21 23.04
CA ILE A 343 24.54 4.79 22.09
C ILE A 343 24.49 6.30 22.27
N MET A 344 24.41 7.02 21.15
CA MET A 344 24.07 8.44 21.19
C MET A 344 22.60 8.59 21.62
N PRO A 345 22.26 9.62 22.42
CA PRO A 345 20.88 9.89 22.79
C PRO A 345 19.99 10.05 21.55
N LEU A 346 18.83 9.39 21.57
CA LEU A 346 17.82 9.54 20.52
C LEU A 346 17.26 10.97 20.55
N LYS A 347 17.06 11.57 19.38
CA LYS A 347 16.45 12.90 19.28
C LYS A 347 14.94 12.79 19.53
N PRO A 348 14.30 13.80 20.15
CA PRO A 348 12.85 13.82 20.37
C PRO A 348 12.10 14.15 19.07
N SER A 349 12.22 13.28 18.06
CA SER A 349 11.68 13.47 16.70
C SER A 349 10.16 13.45 16.63
N GLY A 350 9.48 12.88 17.63
CA GLY A 350 8.02 12.90 17.72
C GLY A 350 7.31 11.91 16.80
N ASN A 351 8.00 10.87 16.33
CA ASN A 351 7.56 9.94 15.30
C ASN A 351 7.96 8.48 15.56
N THR A 352 8.41 8.16 16.77
CA THR A 352 8.89 6.81 17.13
C THR A 352 7.85 6.06 17.96
N VAL A 353 7.75 4.75 17.73
CA VAL A 353 6.91 3.82 18.50
C VAL A 353 7.70 2.53 18.71
N TYR A 354 7.73 2.05 19.95
CA TYR A 354 8.15 0.71 20.33
C TYR A 354 6.92 -0.04 20.87
N GLY A 355 6.68 -1.23 20.32
CA GLY A 355 5.76 -2.22 20.88
C GLY A 355 6.55 -3.43 21.36
N TYR A 356 6.62 -3.63 22.67
CA TYR A 356 7.28 -4.79 23.27
C TYR A 356 6.23 -5.84 23.63
N ALA A 357 6.46 -7.08 23.22
CA ALA A 357 5.57 -8.19 23.55
C ALA A 357 5.42 -8.43 25.06
N THR A 358 6.41 -8.04 25.85
CA THR A 358 6.42 -8.17 27.31
C THR A 358 7.06 -6.94 27.98
N CYS A 359 6.86 -6.77 29.28
CA CYS A 359 7.44 -5.69 30.09
C CYS A 359 8.92 -5.93 30.41
N GLU A 360 9.58 -4.91 30.99
CA GLU A 360 10.95 -5.06 31.47
C GLU A 360 11.04 -6.19 32.52
N ASP A 361 12.08 -7.01 32.40
CA ASP A 361 12.34 -8.18 33.25
C ASP A 361 11.26 -9.28 33.21
N ALA A 362 10.57 -9.41 32.08
CA ALA A 362 9.57 -10.46 31.85
C ALA A 362 9.83 -11.30 30.58
N GLU A 363 9.08 -12.40 30.46
CA GLU A 363 9.14 -13.32 29.32
C GLU A 363 8.03 -13.03 28.33
N ALA A 364 8.27 -13.36 27.06
CA ALA A 364 7.26 -13.45 26.03
C ALA A 364 7.06 -14.93 25.68
N PHE A 365 5.81 -15.35 25.50
CA PHE A 365 5.44 -16.75 25.34
C PHE A 365 4.90 -17.06 23.94
N GLU A 366 5.14 -18.28 23.50
CA GLU A 366 4.50 -18.91 22.34
C GLU A 366 3.55 -20.02 22.80
N VAL A 367 2.50 -20.25 22.03
CA VAL A 367 1.55 -21.37 22.25
C VAL A 367 1.66 -22.36 21.10
N GLN A 368 1.46 -23.63 21.42
CA GLN A 368 1.34 -24.71 20.46
C GLN A 368 -0.13 -25.19 20.48
N ASP A 369 -0.88 -24.89 19.42
CA ASP A 369 -2.28 -25.32 19.27
C ASP A 369 -2.44 -26.09 17.96
N GLY A 370 -2.89 -27.35 18.05
CA GLY A 370 -3.28 -28.15 16.87
C GLY A 370 -2.25 -28.26 15.76
N GLY A 371 -0.95 -28.25 16.08
CA GLY A 371 0.14 -28.31 15.10
C GLY A 371 0.55 -26.96 14.49
N LYS A 372 0.08 -25.83 15.04
CA LYS A 372 0.54 -24.48 14.71
C LYS A 372 1.07 -23.78 15.94
N SER A 373 2.31 -23.31 15.88
CA SER A 373 2.90 -22.46 16.90
C SER A 373 2.76 -20.98 16.54
N THR A 374 2.23 -20.17 17.46
CA THR A 374 2.10 -18.71 17.30
C THR A 374 2.52 -17.99 18.57
N GLY A 375 3.23 -16.88 18.43
CA GLY A 375 3.57 -15.98 19.53
C GLY A 375 2.30 -15.33 20.07
N ILE A 376 2.14 -15.25 21.39
CA ILE A 376 0.94 -14.67 21.99
C ILE A 376 0.77 -13.20 21.62
N PHE A 377 1.87 -12.45 21.54
CA PHE A 377 1.82 -11.07 21.08
C PHE A 377 1.37 -10.97 19.62
N THR A 378 1.98 -11.76 18.74
CA THR A 378 1.67 -11.72 17.31
C THR A 378 0.25 -12.20 16.99
N LYS A 379 -0.28 -13.20 17.71
CA LYS A 379 -1.69 -13.63 17.67
C LYS A 379 -2.66 -12.45 17.77
N TYR A 380 -2.47 -11.57 18.76
CA TYR A 380 -3.34 -10.41 18.96
C TYR A 380 -2.98 -9.23 18.05
N LEU A 381 -1.69 -9.04 17.75
CA LEU A 381 -1.24 -8.04 16.79
C LEU A 381 -1.91 -8.23 15.42
N ASN A 382 -1.93 -9.47 14.92
CA ASN A 382 -2.48 -9.80 13.61
C ASN A 382 -3.98 -9.47 13.49
N LYS A 383 -4.73 -9.52 14.60
CA LYS A 383 -6.15 -9.14 14.65
C LYS A 383 -6.38 -7.63 14.46
N HIS A 384 -5.43 -6.79 14.87
CA HIS A 384 -5.61 -5.35 14.96
C HIS A 384 -4.76 -4.54 13.97
N ILE A 385 -3.67 -5.11 13.43
CA ILE A 385 -2.68 -4.37 12.63
C ILE A 385 -3.27 -3.66 11.40
N LEU A 386 -4.36 -4.18 10.84
CA LEU A 386 -5.02 -3.63 9.66
C LEU A 386 -5.93 -2.42 9.97
N GLN A 387 -6.20 -2.13 11.24
CA GLN A 387 -7.11 -1.04 11.63
C GLN A 387 -6.51 0.32 11.26
N SER A 388 -7.35 1.21 10.73
CA SER A 388 -6.95 2.56 10.29
C SER A 388 -6.78 3.57 11.42
N GLU A 389 -6.40 3.10 12.60
CA GLU A 389 -6.21 3.91 13.81
C GLU A 389 -4.74 4.27 14.00
N LYS A 390 -4.48 5.22 14.91
CA LYS A 390 -3.13 5.57 15.32
C LYS A 390 -2.40 4.31 15.80
N VAL A 391 -1.14 4.13 15.39
CA VAL A 391 -0.36 2.92 15.74
C VAL A 391 -0.36 2.61 17.24
N THR A 392 -0.34 3.65 18.09
CA THR A 392 -0.38 3.47 19.55
C THR A 392 -1.72 2.89 20.02
N HIS A 393 -2.85 3.33 19.46
CA HIS A 393 -4.18 2.79 19.80
C HIS A 393 -4.34 1.34 19.33
N VAL A 394 -3.76 1.00 18.17
CA VAL A 394 -3.71 -0.40 17.71
C VAL A 394 -2.97 -1.26 18.74
N LEU A 395 -1.81 -0.81 19.23
CA LEU A 395 -1.04 -1.54 20.24
C LEU A 395 -1.73 -1.57 21.61
N GLU A 396 -2.47 -0.53 21.99
CA GLU A 396 -3.28 -0.52 23.21
C GLU A 396 -4.36 -1.61 23.17
N LYS A 397 -5.06 -1.79 22.03
CA LYS A 397 -6.01 -2.90 21.85
C LYS A 397 -5.35 -4.27 21.93
N VAL A 398 -4.15 -4.41 21.35
CA VAL A 398 -3.34 -5.64 21.48
C VAL A 398 -3.03 -5.91 22.96
N SER A 399 -2.67 -4.88 23.72
CA SER A 399 -2.44 -4.99 25.17
C SER A 399 -3.69 -5.41 25.94
N GLU A 400 -4.85 -4.83 25.61
CA GLU A 400 -6.13 -5.17 26.25
C GLU A 400 -6.53 -6.62 25.99
N ASP A 401 -6.43 -7.08 24.74
CA ASP A 401 -6.78 -8.45 24.37
C ASP A 401 -5.80 -9.47 24.96
N LEU A 402 -4.49 -9.19 24.95
CA LEU A 402 -3.48 -10.03 25.58
C LEU A 402 -3.69 -10.11 27.09
N GLY A 403 -4.03 -9.00 27.75
CA GLY A 403 -4.32 -8.98 29.19
C GLY A 403 -5.55 -9.79 29.60
N ARG A 404 -6.42 -10.16 28.64
CA ARG A 404 -7.57 -11.05 28.84
C ARG A 404 -7.27 -12.51 28.49
N ASP A 405 -6.10 -12.82 27.91
CA ASP A 405 -5.74 -14.19 27.53
C ASP A 405 -5.36 -15.03 28.77
N PRO A 406 -6.15 -16.05 29.14
CA PRO A 406 -5.96 -16.80 30.37
C PRO A 406 -4.63 -17.55 30.45
N LEU A 407 -3.94 -17.77 29.33
CA LEU A 407 -2.64 -18.45 29.31
C LEU A 407 -1.51 -17.57 29.84
N VAL A 408 -1.61 -16.25 29.66
CA VAL A 408 -0.54 -15.29 29.96
C VAL A 408 -0.93 -14.18 30.91
N THR A 409 -2.19 -14.10 31.35
CA THR A 409 -2.64 -13.15 32.38
C THR A 409 -1.70 -13.21 33.60
N GLY A 410 -1.10 -12.07 33.94
CA GLY A 410 -0.16 -11.92 35.06
C GLY A 410 1.28 -12.39 34.78
N LYS A 411 1.58 -12.91 33.57
CA LYS A 411 2.93 -13.38 33.18
C LYS A 411 3.54 -12.57 32.04
N GLN A 412 2.71 -12.13 31.09
CA GLN A 412 3.12 -11.31 29.95
C GLN A 412 2.19 -10.11 29.84
N ALA A 413 2.76 -8.93 29.62
CA ALA A 413 2.01 -7.70 29.40
C ALA A 413 2.72 -6.84 28.36
N VAL A 414 1.97 -6.33 27.39
CA VAL A 414 2.54 -5.47 26.33
C VAL A 414 3.01 -4.17 26.94
N GLU A 415 4.24 -3.75 26.61
CA GLU A 415 4.73 -2.41 26.95
C GLU A 415 4.82 -1.55 25.68
N ILE A 416 4.28 -0.33 25.74
CA ILE A 416 4.26 0.61 24.60
C ILE A 416 5.07 1.84 24.99
N LYS A 417 6.16 2.13 24.25
CA LYS A 417 6.94 3.37 24.42
C LYS A 417 6.91 4.18 23.14
N HIS A 418 6.45 5.43 23.16
CA HIS A 418 6.40 6.22 21.95
C HIS A 418 6.66 7.72 22.17
N THR A 419 7.09 8.38 21.10
CA THR A 419 7.09 9.85 20.99
C THR A 419 6.11 10.34 19.93
N LEU A 420 5.36 9.44 19.28
CA LEU A 420 4.48 9.74 18.16
C LEU A 420 3.43 10.82 18.48
N LYS A 421 3.63 12.02 17.91
CA LYS A 421 2.78 13.21 18.09
C LYS A 421 1.56 13.17 17.18
N GLU A 422 1.79 12.90 15.90
CA GLU A 422 0.76 12.90 14.87
C GLU A 422 -0.06 11.58 14.90
N PRO A 423 -1.34 11.60 14.48
CA PRO A 423 -2.21 10.43 14.48
C PRO A 423 -1.91 9.51 13.28
N ARG A 424 -0.64 9.13 13.07
CA ARG A 424 -0.23 8.28 11.95
C ARG A 424 -0.69 6.84 12.16
N SER A 425 -1.25 6.25 11.11
CA SER A 425 -1.70 4.86 11.05
C SER A 425 -0.82 4.05 10.10
N LEU A 426 -0.65 2.75 10.34
CA LEU A 426 -0.01 1.88 9.34
C LEU A 426 -0.83 1.79 8.05
N ALA A 427 -2.14 2.08 8.12
CA ALA A 427 -3.06 2.13 6.99
C ALA A 427 -3.01 3.44 6.19
N ASP A 428 -2.21 4.43 6.60
CA ASP A 428 -2.12 5.70 5.88
C ASP A 428 -1.73 5.49 4.41
N PRO A 429 -2.35 6.22 3.46
CA PRO A 429 -2.09 6.02 2.04
C PRO A 429 -0.69 6.51 1.64
N VAL A 430 -0.12 5.85 0.64
CA VAL A 430 1.15 6.25 0.03
C VAL A 430 0.90 7.35 -1.01
N ARG A 431 1.58 8.49 -0.88
CA ARG A 431 1.57 9.58 -1.85
C ARG A 431 2.94 9.73 -2.50
N THR A 432 3.00 9.45 -3.80
CA THR A 432 4.24 9.38 -4.58
C THR A 432 4.59 10.68 -5.32
N THR A 433 3.72 11.69 -5.26
CA THR A 433 3.92 12.99 -5.92
C THR A 433 5.21 13.66 -5.44
N GLY A 434 6.15 13.88 -6.36
CA GLY A 434 7.45 14.52 -6.06
C GLY A 434 8.59 13.57 -5.66
N HIS A 435 8.37 12.26 -5.65
CA HIS A 435 9.36 11.25 -5.17
C HIS A 435 9.61 10.11 -6.18
N THR A 436 9.40 10.34 -7.47
CA THR A 436 9.42 9.28 -8.51
C THR A 436 10.78 8.60 -8.66
N ARG A 437 11.91 9.31 -8.49
CA ARG A 437 13.25 8.73 -8.63
C ARG A 437 13.63 7.87 -7.42
N GLU A 438 13.41 8.38 -6.21
CA GLU A 438 13.68 7.67 -4.95
C GLU A 438 12.79 6.43 -4.83
N LEU A 439 11.51 6.55 -5.21
CA LEU A 439 10.58 5.43 -5.27
C LEU A 439 11.07 4.36 -6.24
N HIS A 440 11.51 4.73 -7.45
CA HIS A 440 12.03 3.78 -8.42
C HIS A 440 13.28 3.04 -7.92
N LEU A 441 14.19 3.73 -7.22
CA LEU A 441 15.35 3.08 -6.62
C LEU A 441 14.95 2.07 -5.54
N ARG A 442 13.98 2.40 -4.69
CA ARG A 442 13.42 1.47 -3.69
C ARG A 442 12.72 0.28 -4.34
N ASP A 443 11.94 0.52 -5.39
CA ASP A 443 11.29 -0.53 -6.17
C ASP A 443 12.32 -1.53 -6.70
N VAL A 444 13.39 -1.05 -7.31
CA VAL A 444 14.47 -1.91 -7.82
C VAL A 444 15.14 -2.68 -6.70
N CYS A 445 15.51 -2.03 -5.59
CA CYS A 445 16.15 -2.69 -4.45
C CYS A 445 15.24 -3.71 -3.76
N TRP A 446 13.94 -3.43 -3.63
CA TRP A 446 12.99 -4.36 -3.04
C TRP A 446 12.70 -5.56 -3.95
N ARG A 447 12.57 -5.33 -5.27
CA ARG A 447 12.40 -6.42 -6.26
C ARG A 447 13.59 -7.36 -6.26
N GLN A 448 14.82 -6.82 -6.14
CA GLN A 448 16.01 -7.66 -6.02
C GLN A 448 15.86 -8.72 -4.93
N ALA A 449 15.27 -8.39 -3.77
CA ALA A 449 15.11 -9.32 -2.65
C ALA A 449 13.89 -10.26 -2.74
N ASN A 450 12.94 -10.02 -3.65
CA ASN A 450 11.64 -10.71 -3.65
C ASN A 450 11.19 -11.23 -5.02
N GLU A 451 12.02 -11.09 -6.06
CA GLU A 451 11.70 -11.59 -7.40
C GLU A 451 11.89 -13.11 -7.49
N LEU A 452 10.82 -13.80 -7.89
CA LEU A 452 10.80 -15.25 -8.08
C LEU A 452 11.38 -15.64 -9.45
N PRO A 453 12.08 -16.79 -9.55
CA PRO A 453 12.48 -17.33 -10.84
C PRO A 453 11.26 -17.66 -11.72
N CYS A 454 11.42 -17.49 -13.03
CA CYS A 454 10.37 -17.90 -13.97
C CYS A 454 10.21 -19.43 -14.00
N LYS A 455 8.98 -19.91 -14.09
CA LYS A 455 8.70 -21.34 -14.33
C LYS A 455 9.37 -21.84 -15.61
N LYS A 456 9.80 -23.10 -15.59
CA LYS A 456 10.52 -23.74 -16.69
C LYS A 456 9.85 -25.06 -17.05
N ARG A 457 9.68 -25.35 -18.34
CA ARG A 457 9.30 -26.69 -18.81
C ARG A 457 10.53 -27.36 -19.40
N VAL A 458 10.79 -28.55 -18.92
CA VAL A 458 11.96 -29.35 -19.29
C VAL A 458 11.46 -30.58 -20.02
N LYS A 459 11.98 -30.80 -21.23
CA LYS A 459 11.69 -31.98 -22.04
C LYS A 459 12.87 -32.94 -21.97
N PHE A 460 12.60 -34.14 -21.48
CA PHE A 460 13.57 -35.23 -21.40
C PHE A 460 13.69 -35.97 -22.73
N LEU A 461 14.79 -36.69 -22.94
CA LEU A 461 15.05 -37.42 -24.20
C LEU A 461 14.03 -38.55 -24.41
N CYS A 462 13.52 -39.12 -23.32
CA CYS A 462 12.43 -40.08 -23.34
C CYS A 462 11.07 -39.51 -23.76
N GLY A 463 10.97 -38.18 -23.97
CA GLY A 463 9.75 -37.51 -24.43
C GLY A 463 8.86 -36.97 -23.31
N VAL A 464 9.13 -37.32 -22.05
CA VAL A 464 8.42 -36.81 -20.87
C VAL A 464 8.73 -35.32 -20.67
N GLU A 465 7.71 -34.54 -20.33
CA GLU A 465 7.86 -33.12 -19.98
C GLU A 465 7.57 -32.89 -18.50
N VAL A 466 8.48 -32.20 -17.82
CA VAL A 466 8.36 -31.83 -16.41
C VAL A 466 8.33 -30.30 -16.32
N GLU A 467 7.34 -29.75 -15.63
CA GLU A 467 7.30 -28.32 -15.27
C GLU A 467 7.95 -28.12 -13.90
N VAL A 468 8.92 -27.22 -13.83
CA VAL A 468 9.51 -26.71 -12.60
C VAL A 468 8.96 -25.33 -12.32
N SER A 469 8.34 -25.15 -11.17
CA SER A 469 7.77 -23.88 -10.71
C SER A 469 8.27 -23.51 -9.32
N PHE A 470 8.05 -22.26 -8.91
CA PHE A 470 8.67 -21.70 -7.71
C PHE A 470 7.65 -20.90 -6.90
N SER A 471 7.75 -20.99 -5.57
CA SER A 471 7.04 -20.14 -4.61
C SER A 471 8.00 -19.67 -3.52
N ALA A 472 7.75 -18.50 -2.95
CA ALA A 472 8.53 -17.95 -1.84
C ALA A 472 7.60 -17.72 -0.65
N LEU A 473 7.99 -18.23 0.51
CA LEU A 473 7.31 -17.94 1.78
C LEU A 473 7.99 -16.83 2.56
N PHE A 474 9.32 -16.76 2.42
CA PHE A 474 10.18 -15.75 3.02
C PHE A 474 11.18 -15.30 1.96
N SER A 475 11.75 -14.11 2.11
CA SER A 475 12.76 -13.59 1.18
C SER A 475 14.04 -14.45 1.14
N ASN A 476 14.26 -15.34 2.11
CA ASN A 476 15.36 -16.29 2.12
C ASN A 476 14.98 -17.78 2.09
N VAL A 477 13.72 -18.10 1.80
CA VAL A 477 13.21 -19.47 1.69
C VAL A 477 12.41 -19.60 0.39
N LEU A 478 12.95 -20.38 -0.55
CA LEU A 478 12.34 -20.69 -1.84
C LEU A 478 11.91 -22.15 -1.87
N VAL A 479 10.74 -22.44 -2.42
CA VAL A 479 10.26 -23.80 -2.66
C VAL A 479 10.15 -24.02 -4.16
N ALA A 480 10.82 -25.05 -4.66
CA ALA A 480 10.71 -25.52 -6.03
C ALA A 480 9.76 -26.71 -6.10
N PHE A 481 8.87 -26.70 -7.09
CA PHE A 481 7.92 -27.77 -7.35
C PHE A 481 8.21 -28.39 -8.70
N ALA A 482 8.15 -29.71 -8.80
CA ALA A 482 8.17 -30.42 -10.07
C ALA A 482 6.84 -31.15 -10.30
N THR A 483 6.34 -31.05 -11.52
CA THR A 483 5.13 -31.76 -11.95
C THR A 483 5.34 -32.33 -13.35
N VAL A 484 5.13 -33.63 -13.51
CA VAL A 484 5.09 -34.32 -14.80
C VAL A 484 3.83 -33.87 -15.54
N LYS A 485 4.00 -33.24 -16.71
CA LYS A 485 2.88 -32.70 -17.49
C LYS A 485 2.43 -33.65 -18.59
N THR A 486 3.38 -34.30 -19.26
CA THR A 486 3.09 -35.25 -20.35
C THR A 486 3.99 -36.45 -20.23
N THR A 487 3.41 -37.63 -20.43
CA THR A 487 4.14 -38.91 -20.50
C THR A 487 4.21 -39.38 -21.96
N ASP A 488 5.34 -39.97 -22.36
CA ASP A 488 5.49 -40.62 -23.67
C ASP A 488 4.95 -42.06 -23.58
N PRO A 489 4.26 -42.61 -24.60
CA PRO A 489 3.74 -43.97 -24.57
C PRO A 489 4.79 -45.06 -24.29
N ARG A 490 6.08 -44.79 -24.52
CA ARG A 490 7.20 -45.70 -24.26
C ARG A 490 7.75 -45.63 -22.83
N THR A 491 7.12 -44.82 -21.97
CA THR A 491 7.51 -44.60 -20.58
C THR A 491 6.38 -44.93 -19.62
N GLN A 492 6.69 -45.63 -18.53
CA GLN A 492 5.76 -45.95 -17.43
C GLN A 492 6.43 -45.69 -16.07
N ASP A 493 5.64 -45.57 -15.01
CA ASP A 493 6.13 -45.38 -13.63
C ASP A 493 7.11 -44.18 -13.51
N CYS A 494 6.67 -43.03 -14.01
CA CYS A 494 7.47 -41.81 -13.99
C CYS A 494 7.46 -41.19 -12.58
N THR A 495 8.63 -40.98 -12.02
CA THR A 495 8.84 -40.29 -10.74
C THR A 495 9.91 -39.22 -10.92
N VAL A 496 9.75 -38.08 -10.27
CA VAL A 496 10.71 -36.97 -10.37
C VAL A 496 11.31 -36.73 -8.99
N THR A 497 12.62 -36.49 -8.95
CA THR A 497 13.31 -35.99 -7.76
C THR A 497 14.03 -34.68 -8.08
N LEU A 498 14.10 -33.82 -7.07
CA LEU A 498 14.73 -32.51 -7.15
C LEU A 498 15.91 -32.43 -6.18
N SER A 499 17.03 -31.86 -6.63
CA SER A 499 18.17 -31.50 -5.78
C SER A 499 18.77 -30.16 -6.19
N SER A 500 19.57 -29.55 -5.33
CA SER A 500 20.21 -28.25 -5.57
C SER A 500 21.72 -28.36 -5.70
N ILE A 501 22.29 -27.49 -6.53
CA ILE A 501 23.73 -27.28 -6.68
C ILE A 501 23.99 -25.76 -6.57
N PRO A 502 24.74 -25.29 -5.55
CA PRO A 502 25.25 -26.08 -4.42
C PRO A 502 24.13 -26.64 -3.55
N THR A 503 24.44 -27.69 -2.77
CA THR A 503 23.49 -28.28 -1.83
C THR A 503 23.07 -27.24 -0.79
N MET A 504 21.78 -26.97 -0.70
CA MET A 504 21.21 -26.05 0.28
C MET A 504 20.73 -26.81 1.51
N GLU A 505 20.87 -26.17 2.68
CA GLU A 505 20.36 -26.68 3.95
C GLU A 505 18.84 -26.51 4.03
N ASP A 506 18.13 -27.51 4.59
CA ASP A 506 16.71 -27.40 4.94
C ASP A 506 16.56 -27.23 6.46
N ILE A 507 16.28 -26.00 6.89
CA ILE A 507 16.11 -25.63 8.30
C ILE A 507 14.83 -26.22 8.93
N PHE A 508 13.95 -26.83 8.12
CA PHE A 508 12.68 -27.44 8.56
C PHE A 508 12.74 -28.98 8.64
N SER A 509 13.90 -29.59 8.38
CA SER A 509 14.07 -31.05 8.37
C SER A 509 13.90 -31.74 9.74
N GLY A 510 13.73 -30.98 10.83
CA GLY A 510 13.48 -31.50 12.18
C GLY A 510 12.03 -31.95 12.43
N PRO A 511 11.79 -32.84 13.41
CA PRO A 511 10.45 -33.34 13.74
C PRO A 511 9.49 -32.19 14.13
N GLY A 512 8.25 -32.22 13.60
CA GLY A 512 7.18 -31.24 13.84
C GLY A 512 7.24 -29.96 12.98
N ARG A 513 8.41 -29.56 12.49
CA ARG A 513 8.60 -28.29 11.74
C ARG A 513 8.25 -28.38 10.26
N SER A 514 8.48 -29.54 9.65
CA SER A 514 8.07 -29.78 8.25
C SER A 514 6.56 -29.65 8.12
N GLU A 515 5.78 -30.12 9.11
CA GLU A 515 4.31 -30.11 9.07
C GLU A 515 3.75 -28.67 9.10
N GLU A 516 4.30 -27.78 9.94
CA GLU A 516 3.93 -26.36 9.96
C GLU A 516 4.22 -25.70 8.60
N MET A 517 5.40 -25.97 8.05
CA MET A 517 5.82 -25.43 6.76
C MET A 517 4.94 -25.95 5.60
N ASP A 518 4.60 -27.23 5.61
CA ASP A 518 3.72 -27.85 4.64
C ASP A 518 2.31 -27.25 4.70
N SER A 519 1.82 -26.93 5.89
CA SER A 519 0.53 -26.26 6.08
C SER A 519 0.48 -24.85 5.44
N LEU A 520 1.63 -24.17 5.33
CA LEU A 520 1.74 -22.85 4.67
C LEU A 520 1.76 -22.96 3.15
N LEU A 521 2.35 -24.02 2.62
CA LEU A 521 2.56 -24.21 1.18
C LEU A 521 1.33 -24.81 0.48
N PHE A 522 0.67 -25.76 1.13
CA PHE A 522 -0.37 -26.57 0.49
C PHE A 522 -1.77 -26.13 0.96
N LYS A 523 -2.44 -25.30 0.15
CA LYS A 523 -3.90 -25.12 0.22
C LYS A 523 -4.58 -26.09 -0.73
N ASN A 524 -4.79 -27.35 -0.34
CA ASN A 524 -5.69 -28.39 -0.90
C ASN A 524 -5.98 -28.52 -2.43
N SER A 525 -5.31 -27.83 -3.36
CA SER A 525 -5.67 -27.89 -4.79
C SER A 525 -4.55 -28.20 -5.78
N ASP A 526 -3.29 -28.26 -5.36
CA ASP A 526 -2.17 -28.67 -6.22
C ASP A 526 -1.30 -29.68 -5.46
N ASN A 527 -1.27 -30.93 -5.92
CA ASN A 527 -0.38 -31.97 -5.42
C ASN A 527 0.81 -32.11 -6.38
N PRO A 528 1.92 -31.37 -6.18
CA PRO A 528 3.13 -31.55 -6.99
C PRO A 528 3.71 -32.94 -6.77
N ASP A 529 4.31 -33.53 -7.81
CA ASP A 529 4.94 -34.85 -7.73
C ASP A 529 6.17 -34.86 -6.82
N CYS A 530 6.86 -33.71 -6.74
CA CYS A 530 8.03 -33.53 -5.90
C CYS A 530 8.19 -32.06 -5.49
N THR A 531 8.68 -31.83 -4.27
CA THR A 531 9.02 -30.51 -3.74
C THR A 531 10.46 -30.48 -3.23
N LEU A 532 11.12 -29.34 -3.37
CA LEU A 532 12.45 -29.08 -2.83
C LEU A 532 12.46 -27.73 -2.13
N ARG A 533 12.79 -27.73 -0.85
CA ARG A 533 12.96 -26.51 -0.05
C ARG A 533 14.41 -26.04 -0.12
N LEU A 534 14.57 -24.74 -0.33
CA LEU A 534 15.86 -24.07 -0.50
C LEU A 534 15.91 -22.94 0.53
N CYS A 535 16.48 -23.23 1.69
CA CYS A 535 16.56 -22.28 2.80
C CYS A 535 17.93 -21.59 2.81
N THR A 536 18.11 -20.60 3.68
CA THR A 536 19.39 -19.88 3.89
C THR A 536 19.94 -19.19 2.64
N LEU A 537 19.06 -18.74 1.72
CA LEU A 537 19.47 -18.11 0.45
C LEU A 537 20.40 -16.89 0.62
N GLN A 538 20.38 -16.24 1.78
CA GLN A 538 21.31 -15.15 2.11
C GLN A 538 22.79 -15.55 2.09
N ARG A 539 23.08 -16.86 2.23
CA ARG A 539 24.43 -17.45 2.23
C ARG A 539 24.93 -17.80 0.83
N LEU A 540 24.07 -17.78 -0.18
CA LEU A 540 24.38 -18.23 -1.54
C LEU A 540 25.39 -17.29 -2.23
N LYS A 541 26.58 -17.81 -2.52
CA LYS A 541 27.69 -17.05 -3.14
C LYS A 541 27.74 -17.18 -4.66
N GLU A 542 27.26 -18.28 -5.21
CA GLU A 542 27.28 -18.63 -6.64
C GLU A 542 25.87 -18.71 -7.23
N SER A 543 25.73 -19.18 -8.48
CA SER A 543 24.43 -19.41 -9.10
C SER A 543 23.80 -20.69 -8.52
N LEU A 544 22.50 -20.67 -8.28
CA LEU A 544 21.77 -21.85 -7.83
C LEU A 544 21.23 -22.61 -9.03
N VAL A 545 21.55 -23.88 -9.11
CA VAL A 545 21.09 -24.80 -10.16
C VAL A 545 20.20 -25.86 -9.52
N ILE A 546 19.01 -26.05 -10.09
CA ILE A 546 18.10 -27.14 -9.72
C ILE A 546 18.36 -28.32 -10.64
N LYS A 547 18.78 -29.45 -10.06
CA LYS A 547 18.93 -30.72 -10.76
C LYS A 547 17.60 -31.47 -10.67
N VAL A 548 17.02 -31.74 -11.83
CA VAL A 548 15.77 -32.47 -12.01
C VAL A 548 16.11 -33.86 -12.52
N ASP A 549 15.92 -34.87 -11.68
CA ASP A 549 16.15 -36.26 -12.04
C ASP A 549 14.79 -36.93 -12.32
N LEU A 550 14.58 -37.33 -13.57
CA LEU A 550 13.42 -38.11 -13.99
C LEU A 550 13.78 -39.59 -13.97
N HIS A 551 13.07 -40.37 -13.17
CA HIS A 551 13.15 -41.82 -13.16
C HIS A 551 11.93 -42.41 -13.84
N TYR A 552 12.14 -43.30 -14.80
CA TYR A 552 11.05 -43.95 -15.54
C TYR A 552 11.41 -45.39 -15.90
N THR A 553 10.39 -46.22 -16.13
CA THR A 553 10.55 -47.58 -16.65
C THR A 553 10.26 -47.58 -18.15
N HIS A 554 11.23 -48.01 -18.96
CA HIS A 554 11.05 -48.09 -20.41
C HIS A 554 10.16 -49.30 -20.77
N THR A 555 9.13 -49.10 -21.59
CA THR A 555 8.09 -50.12 -21.84
C THR A 555 8.64 -51.40 -22.44
N ASP A 556 9.59 -51.28 -23.37
CA ASP A 556 10.07 -52.40 -24.19
C ASP A 556 11.17 -53.18 -23.48
N SER A 557 12.05 -52.48 -22.75
CA SER A 557 13.21 -53.11 -22.10
C SER A 557 12.93 -53.47 -20.64
N LYS A 558 11.84 -52.97 -20.04
CA LYS A 558 11.48 -53.13 -18.62
C LYS A 558 12.57 -52.68 -17.64
N LEU A 559 13.52 -51.87 -18.11
CA LEU A 559 14.61 -51.33 -17.30
C LEU A 559 14.21 -49.95 -16.77
N ARG A 560 14.49 -49.71 -15.48
CA ARG A 560 14.39 -48.39 -14.87
C ARG A 560 15.59 -47.54 -15.31
N LYS A 561 15.32 -46.37 -15.89
CA LYS A 561 16.32 -45.40 -16.34
C LYS A 561 16.17 -44.10 -15.57
N THR A 562 17.25 -43.35 -15.49
CA THR A 562 17.30 -42.01 -14.92
C THR A 562 17.87 -41.05 -15.95
N GLU A 563 17.18 -39.95 -16.19
CA GLU A 563 17.70 -38.82 -16.95
C GLU A 563 17.75 -37.59 -16.06
N SER A 564 18.81 -36.79 -16.20
CA SER A 564 19.05 -35.60 -15.39
C SER A 564 19.01 -34.35 -16.26
N TYR A 565 18.39 -33.28 -15.76
CA TYR A 565 18.40 -31.97 -16.39
C TYR A 565 18.74 -30.88 -15.37
N HIS A 566 19.53 -29.89 -15.78
CA HIS A 566 19.98 -28.80 -14.91
C HIS A 566 19.27 -27.49 -15.29
N VAL A 567 18.64 -26.85 -14.30
CA VAL A 567 17.93 -25.57 -14.44
C VAL A 567 18.67 -24.52 -13.60
N ASP A 568 19.45 -23.66 -14.25
CA ASP A 568 20.09 -22.52 -13.59
C ASP A 568 19.06 -21.42 -13.33
N ILE A 569 18.87 -21.07 -12.05
CA ILE A 569 17.93 -20.05 -11.58
C ILE A 569 18.64 -18.79 -11.06
N GLY A 570 19.95 -18.67 -11.24
CA GLY A 570 20.67 -17.46 -10.86
C GLY A 570 20.81 -17.31 -9.33
N LYS A 571 20.57 -16.09 -8.86
CA LYS A 571 20.54 -15.74 -7.43
C LYS A 571 19.14 -15.29 -7.05
N PRO A 572 18.24 -16.22 -6.70
CA PRO A 572 16.86 -15.89 -6.43
C PRO A 572 16.71 -15.10 -5.13
N LEU A 573 15.66 -14.27 -5.06
CA LEU A 573 15.27 -13.55 -3.84
C LEU A 573 16.45 -12.80 -3.19
N VAL A 574 16.59 -12.86 -1.85
CA VAL A 574 17.63 -12.14 -1.10
C VAL A 574 19.07 -12.51 -1.49
N ALA A 575 19.31 -13.63 -2.16
CA ALA A 575 20.66 -14.01 -2.60
C ALA A 575 21.28 -12.96 -3.55
N SER A 576 20.43 -12.23 -4.29
CA SER A 576 20.86 -11.14 -5.18
C SER A 576 21.46 -9.95 -4.41
N CYS A 577 21.06 -9.76 -3.14
CA CYS A 577 21.45 -8.64 -2.28
C CYS A 577 22.86 -8.81 -1.69
N LYS A 578 23.45 -10.00 -1.78
CA LYS A 578 24.83 -10.32 -1.34
C LYS A 578 25.09 -9.94 0.13
N LEU A 579 24.19 -10.33 1.03
CA LEU A 579 24.29 -10.02 2.47
C LEU A 579 25.61 -10.53 3.11
N TYR A 580 26.21 -11.57 2.54
CA TYR A 580 27.52 -12.10 2.93
C TYR A 580 28.73 -11.20 2.62
N LYS A 581 28.59 -10.14 1.81
CA LYS A 581 29.73 -9.27 1.43
C LYS A 581 29.91 -8.13 2.43
N ARG A 582 31.01 -8.17 3.18
CA ARG A 582 31.48 -7.04 3.99
C ARG A 582 31.73 -5.81 3.11
N ARG A 583 31.05 -4.69 3.38
CA ARG A 583 31.51 -3.38 2.89
C ARG A 583 32.66 -2.93 3.78
N ASN A 584 33.88 -2.94 3.25
CA ASN A 584 35.01 -2.25 3.88
C ASN A 584 34.75 -0.74 3.82
N HIS A 585 34.07 -0.17 4.83
CA HIS A 585 33.87 1.27 4.96
C HIS A 585 35.13 2.04 5.44
N ALA A 586 36.32 1.43 5.40
CA ALA A 586 37.57 2.09 5.75
C ALA A 586 38.29 2.81 4.57
N ALA A 587 37.76 2.75 3.33
CA ALA A 587 38.48 3.22 2.14
C ALA A 587 37.85 4.44 1.41
N THR A 588 36.69 4.94 1.83
CA THR A 588 36.01 6.05 1.13
C THR A 588 36.13 7.43 1.81
N ASP A 589 36.75 7.53 2.99
CA ASP A 589 37.06 8.81 3.65
C ASP A 589 38.49 9.33 3.39
N LYS A 590 39.23 8.73 2.43
CA LYS A 590 40.58 9.19 2.02
C LYS A 590 40.69 9.67 0.57
N LYS A 591 39.56 9.89 -0.11
CA LYS A 591 39.52 10.47 -1.47
C LYS A 591 38.61 11.69 -1.53
N HIS A 592 38.83 12.65 -0.62
CA HIS A 592 38.43 14.04 -0.85
C HIS A 592 39.36 15.08 -0.20
N GLU A 593 40.62 14.70 0.07
CA GLU A 593 41.71 15.64 0.35
C GLU A 593 42.89 15.26 -0.54
N GLY A 594 43.20 16.09 -1.53
CA GLY A 594 44.37 15.89 -2.40
C GLY A 594 44.11 16.06 -3.90
N ALA A 595 43.58 17.23 -4.32
CA ALA A 595 43.77 17.73 -5.67
C ALA A 595 43.45 19.23 -5.73
N SER A 596 44.35 20.07 -5.21
CA SER A 596 44.47 21.49 -5.58
C SER A 596 45.68 22.08 -4.87
N ALA A 597 46.87 21.88 -5.43
CA ALA A 597 48.01 22.73 -5.15
C ALA A 597 48.85 22.85 -6.42
N GLN A 598 48.71 23.98 -7.12
CA GLN A 598 49.80 24.71 -7.75
C GLN A 598 49.25 26.04 -8.31
N SER A 599 49.53 27.16 -7.63
CA SER A 599 50.48 28.17 -8.13
C SER A 599 50.31 29.53 -7.43
N MET A 600 51.41 29.94 -6.78
CA MET A 600 51.93 31.31 -6.57
C MET A 600 51.22 32.29 -5.63
N GLY A 601 51.98 32.72 -4.61
CA GLY A 601 51.77 33.98 -3.89
C GLY A 601 52.39 34.03 -2.50
N ASN A 602 53.71 34.21 -2.42
CA ASN A 602 54.50 34.45 -1.20
C ASN A 602 53.92 35.57 -0.31
N ILE A 603 54.11 35.49 1.01
CA ILE A 603 54.87 36.45 1.84
C ILE A 603 54.82 36.07 3.35
N SER A 604 56.04 35.85 3.88
CA SER A 604 56.61 36.02 5.24
C SER A 604 55.84 35.71 6.55
N SER A 605 56.46 34.77 7.27
CA SER A 605 56.76 34.72 8.73
C SER A 605 56.52 35.96 9.62
N SER A 606 55.96 35.73 10.81
CA SER A 606 56.57 36.13 12.09
C SER A 606 55.86 35.50 13.31
N ARG A 607 56.67 35.20 14.32
CA ARG A 607 56.43 34.51 15.61
C ARG A 607 55.61 35.34 16.64
N PRO A 608 55.23 34.74 17.79
CA PRO A 608 54.12 35.14 18.66
C PRO A 608 54.54 36.05 19.83
N GLN A 609 53.58 36.66 20.52
CA GLN A 609 53.77 37.14 21.89
C GLN A 609 52.49 37.12 22.73
N LEU A 610 52.66 36.60 23.95
CA LEU A 610 51.71 36.59 25.06
C LEU A 610 51.43 38.00 25.59
N HIS A 611 50.23 38.21 26.13
CA HIS A 611 50.06 38.97 27.38
C HIS A 611 48.93 38.40 28.25
N GLN A 612 49.29 38.07 29.49
CA GLN A 612 48.43 37.75 30.64
C GLN A 612 47.96 39.03 31.36
N THR A 613 46.99 38.83 32.27
CA THR A 613 46.48 39.64 33.42
C THR A 613 45.09 40.27 33.22
N LEU A 614 44.13 40.31 34.17
CA LEU A 614 43.98 39.81 35.56
C LEU A 614 42.48 39.93 35.98
N ALA A 615 42.00 38.99 36.81
CA ALA A 615 40.92 38.98 37.85
C ALA A 615 39.61 39.85 37.79
N GLY A 616 38.47 39.20 38.14
CA GLY A 616 37.06 39.71 38.26
C GLY A 616 36.71 40.52 39.54
N PRO A 617 35.54 40.42 40.23
CA PRO A 617 34.30 39.61 40.05
C PRO A 617 32.95 40.37 40.36
N CYS A 618 31.85 39.64 40.60
CA CYS A 618 30.49 40.00 41.14
C CYS A 618 29.35 40.10 40.09
N ARG A 619 28.13 39.57 40.29
CA ARG A 619 27.45 38.70 41.28
C ARG A 619 26.15 38.21 40.60
N PRO A 620 25.66 36.99 40.90
CA PRO A 620 24.33 36.50 40.51
C PRO A 620 23.33 36.57 41.67
N PHE A 621 22.06 36.81 41.36
CA PHE A 621 20.90 36.62 42.26
C PHE A 621 19.72 36.21 41.36
N THR A 622 18.79 35.31 41.64
CA THR A 622 18.39 34.36 42.71
C THR A 622 17.02 33.82 42.21
N ARG A 623 16.34 32.77 42.67
CA ARG A 623 16.36 31.74 43.73
C ARG A 623 15.28 30.74 43.26
N LYS A 624 15.51 29.41 43.32
CA LYS A 624 15.18 28.47 44.42
C LYS A 624 13.67 28.22 44.59
N ALA A 625 13.20 27.07 45.04
CA ALA A 625 13.79 26.04 45.90
C ALA A 625 12.97 24.74 45.74
N GLU A 626 13.59 23.55 45.66
CA GLU A 626 13.97 22.65 46.79
C GLU A 626 12.80 21.73 47.19
N CYS A 627 12.98 20.45 47.51
CA CYS A 627 14.06 19.88 48.29
C CYS A 627 14.25 18.37 48.01
N ALA A 628 15.49 17.92 48.22
CA ALA A 628 15.95 16.53 48.29
C ALA A 628 16.69 16.33 49.61
N ALA A 629 16.75 15.11 50.13
CA ALA A 629 17.86 14.51 50.89
C ALA A 629 17.44 13.08 51.32
N LYS A 630 18.14 12.00 50.90
CA LYS A 630 19.38 11.40 51.45
C LYS A 630 19.19 10.80 52.87
N VAL A 631 19.78 9.70 53.36
CA VAL A 631 20.65 8.56 52.96
C VAL A 631 20.87 7.73 54.27
N ALA A 632 21.19 6.41 54.20
CA ALA A 632 21.90 5.54 55.19
C ALA A 632 21.07 4.29 55.60
N VAL A 633 21.39 3.03 55.23
CA VAL A 633 22.50 2.09 55.58
C VAL A 633 22.18 1.15 56.77
N THR A 634 22.16 -0.16 56.42
CA THR A 634 22.38 -1.42 57.20
C THR A 634 21.35 -2.02 58.18
N ARG A 635 20.90 -3.23 57.78
CA ARG A 635 20.88 -4.57 58.44
C ARG A 635 20.10 -4.84 59.74
N SER A 636 19.39 -5.98 59.63
CA SER A 636 19.22 -7.13 60.53
C SER A 636 18.02 -7.18 61.50
N ASN A 637 17.31 -8.30 61.34
CA ASN A 637 16.63 -9.16 62.33
C ASN A 637 15.22 -8.78 62.82
N GLU A 638 14.26 -9.62 62.39
CA GLU A 638 13.12 -10.15 63.18
C GLU A 638 13.54 -10.60 64.60
N PRO A 639 12.64 -10.66 65.62
CA PRO A 639 11.39 -11.47 65.58
C PRO A 639 10.17 -10.96 66.39
N GLU A 640 9.06 -11.71 66.24
CA GLU A 640 8.04 -12.17 67.25
C GLU A 640 7.51 -11.16 68.30
N GLU A 641 6.27 -11.16 68.80
CA GLU A 641 5.11 -12.06 68.83
C GLU A 641 3.99 -11.26 69.55
N ASN A 642 2.72 -11.69 69.34
CA ASN A 642 1.60 -11.63 70.31
C ASN A 642 1.07 -10.25 70.77
N ASP A 643 -0.22 -10.04 71.02
CA ASP A 643 -1.43 -10.86 70.93
C ASP A 643 -2.65 -9.94 71.15
N GLU A 644 -3.81 -10.41 70.71
CA GLU A 644 -5.14 -10.21 71.34
C GLU A 644 -5.77 -8.77 71.37
N THR A 645 -7.08 -8.54 71.25
CA THR A 645 -8.30 -9.37 71.20
C THR A 645 -9.51 -8.51 70.76
N GLU A 646 -10.47 -9.15 70.06
CA GLU A 646 -11.94 -9.04 70.21
C GLU A 646 -12.70 -7.69 70.16
N LEU A 647 -13.68 -7.54 69.23
CA LEU A 647 -15.10 -7.93 69.43
C LEU A 647 -16.05 -7.46 68.28
N ARG A 648 -16.69 -8.47 67.68
CA ARG A 648 -18.11 -8.66 67.28
C ARG A 648 -18.97 -7.59 66.57
N ASP A 649 -19.52 -8.08 65.44
CA ASP A 649 -20.93 -8.16 65.00
C ASP A 649 -21.83 -6.92 64.95
N PHE A 650 -22.41 -6.67 63.77
CA PHE A 650 -23.87 -6.58 63.62
C PHE A 650 -24.31 -7.01 62.20
N ALA A 651 -25.36 -7.80 62.18
CA ALA A 651 -25.93 -8.49 61.03
C ALA A 651 -27.04 -7.69 60.30
N HIS A 652 -27.22 -8.05 59.02
CA HIS A 652 -28.45 -8.18 58.22
C HIS A 652 -29.62 -7.18 58.30
N LEU A 653 -30.08 -6.78 57.11
CA LEU A 653 -31.48 -6.72 56.57
C LEU A 653 -31.43 -5.76 55.36
N HIS A 654 -31.96 -6.03 54.16
CA HIS A 654 -32.86 -7.07 53.68
C HIS A 654 -32.70 -7.23 52.16
#